data_AF-A0A2G5V4G3-F1
#
_entry.id   AF-A0A2G5V4G3-F1
#
_cell.length_a   1.000
_cell.length_b   1.000
_cell.length_c   1.000
_cell.angle_alpha   90.00
_cell.angle_beta   90.00
_cell.angle_gamma   90.00
#
_symmetry.space_group_name_H-M   'P 1'
#
loop_
_entity.id
_entity.type
_entity.pdbx_description
1 polymer ?
#
loop_
_entity_poly.entity_id
_entity_poly.type
_entity_poly.pdbx_seq_one_letter_code
_entity_poly.pdbx_strand_id
1 'polypeptide(L)'
;MKVLKLLFLGLLWQLSDSSSTPSTPSNVTSEDSVFLRIASSLDAQSRLAAALNTLAELINPTKPNSALGKYFLLDDSIISELTNVDETHAARIIEELTDSNYNLTAFNEKSKRFKMFEKLHQLINTTVIPGKSEKDEVAAIIGGWDNFDKLDLNLLKFHQNALNSLEYSEDGDVARSRVRGAADSLAAIPTLLEAITDGIPKLDGRHRVMEIFGDFEYLVLSLKEYKDESQLKDDDVANLSKLFSKSQSYRTGNRVARMLKELAHASDFPKHMGIQLKHMLDGEPLRKVLNKGEDLKLLKTILNPFFEVEPVLLSIWKDLTDVTTEAFKEESGSVLRVLNLITSAGYSSESEFKTSWTHLNRVLKPEISISNDVTHFLVIFKNLTEAFDEYTQVLMMVKTLTESEEYKTAISGVEKIKDLETAVVINPVTPTSPKQGYSTHKVDRTPFDKARKSVVGVRIAFSVVLEKLQPINSTISNITEKINSFSSWKSDEVEKWLKQTSEHLRKSTDQTLLSRMSHVFQFVDSPPKSSSNFSDFTQVCSKLAASVKSATTKVEGLQTKLSNLKDDKYTKYLMEFNKYNVTQKFQSGFTLFKLFDQVIKGSAGFETFFKKGDLMEKEIRNLDYKDANRRGWMKKMKIFQSVKSKFFEMKAEILKRRGFYTPESIENLMSLRWLVENLADIPNPELVVSQWTDYAKEVKKSIPNNITAADGIFDLNFAAHQEKCSMAYANYKALLRFCKSILAAEKVSQLTFWDYNKNWIKIVGFIFVTILINAVIYAVTLISLERKAKQSQESEELEDFNEKWEEFEKRKRGQFMGTY
;
A
#
# COMPACT_ATOMS: atom_id res chain seq x y z
N MET A 1 -21.54 -20.94 -22.20
CA MET A 1 -20.32 -20.14 -22.44
C MET A 1 -19.71 -19.44 -21.21
N LYS A 2 -20.43 -19.19 -20.10
CA LYS A 2 -19.84 -18.59 -18.87
C LYS A 2 -19.17 -19.60 -17.92
N VAL A 3 -19.66 -20.85 -17.88
CA VAL A 3 -19.08 -21.94 -17.07
C VAL A 3 -17.73 -22.42 -17.61
N LEU A 4 -17.55 -22.44 -18.93
CA LEU A 4 -16.28 -22.83 -19.56
C LEU A 4 -15.15 -21.81 -19.33
N LYS A 5 -15.46 -20.51 -19.21
CA LYS A 5 -14.48 -19.46 -18.90
C LYS A 5 -14.05 -19.47 -17.42
N LEU A 6 -14.97 -19.81 -16.51
CA LEU A 6 -14.66 -20.03 -15.09
C LEU A 6 -13.83 -21.31 -14.86
N LEU A 7 -14.13 -22.37 -15.62
CA LEU A 7 -13.28 -23.56 -15.66
C LEU A 7 -11.89 -23.27 -16.26
N PHE A 8 -11.78 -22.43 -17.29
CA PHE A 8 -10.47 -22.03 -17.85
C PHE A 8 -9.65 -21.13 -16.92
N LEU A 9 -10.28 -20.27 -16.11
CA LEU A 9 -9.59 -19.47 -15.08
C LEU A 9 -9.19 -20.33 -13.86
N GLY A 10 -10.03 -21.29 -13.47
CA GLY A 10 -9.68 -22.29 -12.45
C GLY A 10 -8.56 -23.25 -12.89
N LEU A 11 -8.54 -23.64 -14.17
CA LEU A 11 -7.46 -24.44 -14.77
C LEU A 11 -6.16 -23.64 -14.93
N LEU A 12 -6.21 -22.36 -15.28
CA LEU A 12 -5.01 -21.50 -15.34
C LEU A 12 -4.39 -21.24 -13.96
N TRP A 13 -5.18 -21.27 -12.88
CA TRP A 13 -4.67 -21.20 -11.50
C TRP A 13 -4.15 -22.56 -10.98
N GLN A 14 -4.75 -23.68 -11.36
CA GLN A 14 -4.20 -25.01 -11.04
C GLN A 14 -2.94 -25.36 -11.84
N LEU A 15 -2.76 -24.77 -13.03
CA LEU A 15 -1.55 -24.94 -13.85
C LEU A 15 -0.35 -24.11 -13.37
N SER A 16 -0.52 -23.13 -12.47
CA SER A 16 0.61 -22.49 -11.76
C SER A 16 1.14 -23.28 -10.57
N ASP A 17 0.39 -24.29 -10.07
CA ASP A 17 0.78 -25.11 -8.92
C ASP A 17 0.94 -26.61 -9.24
N SER A 18 0.86 -27.02 -10.50
CA SER A 18 1.09 -28.41 -10.89
C SER A 18 1.79 -28.56 -12.24
N SER A 19 3.11 -28.33 -12.27
CA SER A 19 3.99 -29.07 -13.18
C SER A 19 5.39 -29.23 -12.59
N SER A 20 5.59 -30.29 -11.84
CA SER A 20 6.92 -30.86 -11.62
C SER A 20 6.80 -32.36 -11.40
N THR A 21 6.50 -33.09 -12.47
CA THR A 21 7.02 -34.44 -12.65
C THR A 21 8.06 -34.43 -13.76
N PRO A 22 9.11 -35.27 -13.62
CA PRO A 22 10.45 -34.96 -14.09
C PRO A 22 10.56 -35.22 -15.58
N SER A 23 10.85 -34.17 -16.34
CA SER A 23 11.43 -34.33 -17.67
C SER A 23 12.75 -33.56 -17.72
N THR A 24 13.72 -34.30 -18.23
CA THR A 24 15.12 -34.00 -18.55
C THR A 24 15.33 -32.56 -19.05
N PRO A 25 16.51 -31.95 -18.78
CA PRO A 25 16.69 -30.51 -18.83
C PRO A 25 16.63 -30.01 -20.27
N SER A 26 15.60 -29.25 -20.58
CA SER A 26 15.59 -28.40 -21.76
C SER A 26 16.06 -27.02 -21.33
N ASN A 27 17.21 -26.63 -21.88
CA ASN A 27 17.73 -25.27 -21.85
C ASN A 27 16.67 -24.31 -22.41
N VAL A 28 15.92 -23.63 -21.53
CA VAL A 28 15.19 -22.41 -21.85
C VAL A 28 15.47 -21.41 -20.73
N THR A 29 16.54 -20.64 -20.94
CA THR A 29 16.86 -19.41 -20.25
C THR A 29 15.74 -18.38 -20.46
N SER A 30 14.90 -18.17 -19.45
CA SER A 30 14.31 -16.86 -19.20
C SER A 30 15.04 -16.27 -18.00
N GLU A 31 15.61 -15.09 -18.14
CA GLU A 31 16.44 -14.42 -17.12
C GLU A 31 15.81 -14.51 -15.71
N ASP A 32 16.43 -15.27 -14.82
CA ASP A 32 16.01 -15.37 -13.42
C ASP A 32 16.13 -13.99 -12.79
N SER A 33 14.99 -13.36 -12.49
CA SER A 33 14.93 -12.12 -11.72
C SER A 33 15.76 -12.28 -10.44
N VAL A 34 16.70 -11.35 -10.21
CA VAL A 34 17.58 -11.38 -9.03
C VAL A 34 16.78 -11.46 -7.73
N PHE A 35 15.60 -10.84 -7.68
CA PHE A 35 14.71 -10.91 -6.52
C PHE A 35 14.11 -12.30 -6.32
N LEU A 36 13.73 -13.00 -7.39
CA LEU A 36 13.27 -14.38 -7.30
C LEU A 36 14.40 -15.31 -6.85
N ARG A 37 15.63 -15.09 -7.34
CA ARG A 37 16.81 -15.83 -6.87
C ARG A 37 17.07 -15.64 -5.38
N ILE A 38 16.98 -14.39 -4.89
CA ILE A 38 17.09 -14.07 -3.45
C ILE A 38 15.96 -14.72 -2.67
N ALA A 39 14.72 -14.60 -3.16
CA ALA A 39 13.54 -15.19 -2.53
C ALA A 39 13.72 -16.71 -2.38
N SER A 40 14.06 -17.43 -3.45
CA SER A 40 14.27 -18.89 -3.39
C SER A 40 15.37 -19.29 -2.40
N SER A 41 16.45 -18.49 -2.28
CA SER A 41 17.49 -18.72 -1.26
C SER A 41 16.97 -18.51 0.16
N LEU A 42 16.18 -17.46 0.41
CA LEU A 42 15.55 -17.22 1.71
C LEU A 42 14.54 -18.31 2.07
N ASP A 43 13.74 -18.79 1.10
CA ASP A 43 12.80 -19.90 1.29
C ASP A 43 13.53 -21.20 1.68
N ALA A 44 14.63 -21.52 0.99
CA ALA A 44 15.43 -22.71 1.32
C ALA A 44 16.01 -22.65 2.74
N GLN A 45 16.52 -21.49 3.15
CA GLN A 45 17.04 -21.28 4.51
C GLN A 45 15.93 -21.27 5.57
N SER A 46 14.76 -20.72 5.25
CA SER A 46 13.56 -20.74 6.08
C SER A 46 13.13 -22.19 6.38
N ARG A 47 13.03 -23.02 5.33
CA ARG A 47 12.66 -24.44 5.44
C ARG A 47 13.68 -25.27 6.21
N LEU A 48 14.97 -25.02 5.99
CA LEU A 48 16.03 -25.65 6.77
C LEU A 48 15.89 -25.31 8.25
N ALA A 49 15.71 -24.02 8.58
CA ALA A 49 15.50 -23.59 9.96
C ALA A 49 14.22 -24.18 10.56
N ALA A 50 13.12 -24.24 9.80
CA ALA A 50 11.87 -24.86 10.22
C ALA A 50 12.07 -26.34 10.58
N ALA A 51 12.70 -27.12 9.70
CA ALA A 51 12.95 -28.54 9.92
C ALA A 51 13.82 -28.79 11.18
N LEU A 52 14.88 -28.00 11.36
CA LEU A 52 15.75 -28.09 12.53
C LEU A 52 15.01 -27.73 13.83
N ASN A 53 14.19 -26.67 13.81
CA ASN A 53 13.41 -26.24 14.97
C ASN A 53 12.29 -27.23 15.30
N THR A 54 11.60 -27.77 14.30
CA THR A 54 10.61 -28.84 14.48
C THR A 54 11.25 -30.07 15.12
N LEU A 55 12.41 -30.50 14.62
CA LEU A 55 13.13 -31.63 15.20
C LEU A 55 13.54 -31.34 16.65
N ALA A 56 14.00 -30.13 16.95
CA ALA A 56 14.35 -29.72 18.31
C ALA A 56 13.13 -29.76 19.26
N GLU A 57 11.99 -29.21 18.84
CA GLU A 57 10.74 -29.26 19.64
C GLU A 57 10.17 -30.68 19.78
N LEU A 58 10.42 -31.58 18.84
CA LEU A 58 10.04 -32.98 18.97
C LEU A 58 10.96 -33.75 19.94
N ILE A 59 12.25 -33.42 20.00
CA ILE A 59 13.18 -34.07 20.93
C ILE A 59 13.03 -33.52 22.35
N ASN A 60 12.86 -32.19 22.49
CA ASN A 60 12.72 -31.51 23.78
C ASN A 60 11.62 -30.42 23.70
N PRO A 61 10.35 -30.80 23.91
CA PRO A 61 9.23 -29.88 23.73
C PRO A 61 9.23 -28.76 24.77
N THR A 62 9.08 -27.53 24.29
CA THR A 62 8.91 -26.35 25.18
C THR A 62 7.47 -26.16 25.62
N LYS A 63 6.50 -26.55 24.79
CA LYS A 63 5.04 -26.48 25.03
C LYS A 63 4.34 -27.65 24.34
N PRO A 64 3.10 -28.00 24.75
CA PRO A 64 2.28 -28.94 24.00
C PRO A 64 2.12 -28.50 22.54
N ASN A 65 2.26 -29.44 21.59
CA ASN A 65 2.09 -29.20 20.16
C ASN A 65 3.00 -28.14 19.52
N SER A 66 4.04 -27.63 20.22
CA SER A 66 4.96 -26.60 19.71
C SER A 66 5.63 -27.00 18.40
N ALA A 67 5.95 -28.28 18.22
CA ALA A 67 6.50 -28.84 16.99
C ALA A 67 5.60 -28.61 15.78
N LEU A 68 4.27 -28.65 15.95
CA LEU A 68 3.30 -28.32 14.90
C LEU A 68 3.41 -26.85 14.52
N GLY A 69 3.57 -25.96 15.52
CA GLY A 69 3.84 -24.53 15.28
C GLY A 69 5.08 -24.28 14.46
N LYS A 70 6.20 -24.93 14.82
CA LYS A 70 7.46 -24.77 14.08
C LYS A 70 7.40 -25.36 12.67
N TYR A 71 6.64 -26.44 12.47
CA TYR A 71 6.49 -27.08 11.18
C TYR A 71 5.54 -26.30 10.24
N PHE A 72 4.39 -25.87 10.76
CA PHE A 72 3.38 -25.11 10.01
C PHE A 72 3.59 -23.60 10.02
N LEU A 73 4.66 -23.13 10.65
CA LEU A 73 5.00 -21.71 10.83
C LEU A 73 3.91 -20.88 11.54
N LEU A 74 3.12 -21.53 12.38
CA LEU A 74 2.07 -20.87 13.15
C LEU A 74 2.68 -20.16 14.36
N ASP A 75 2.06 -19.04 14.75
CA ASP A 75 2.43 -18.34 15.97
C ASP A 75 2.24 -19.25 17.19
N ASP A 76 3.18 -19.23 18.14
CA ASP A 76 3.11 -20.06 19.34
C ASP A 76 1.82 -19.77 20.15
N SER A 77 1.26 -18.56 20.04
CA SER A 77 -0.04 -18.22 20.62
C SER A 77 -1.20 -18.96 19.95
N ILE A 78 -1.19 -19.15 18.63
CA ILE A 78 -2.20 -19.93 17.89
C ILE A 78 -2.11 -21.40 18.34
N ILE A 79 -0.90 -21.94 18.47
CA ILE A 79 -0.68 -23.31 18.92
C ILE A 79 -1.16 -23.54 20.35
N SER A 80 -0.98 -22.56 21.24
CA SER A 80 -1.49 -22.66 22.60
C SER A 80 -3.02 -22.65 22.70
N GLU A 81 -3.70 -22.11 21.68
CA GLU A 81 -5.17 -22.09 21.64
C GLU A 81 -5.76 -23.35 21.00
N LEU A 82 -4.97 -24.14 20.23
CA LEU A 82 -5.39 -25.45 19.72
C LEU A 82 -5.88 -26.35 20.85
N THR A 83 -5.18 -26.34 21.99
CA THR A 83 -5.54 -27.17 23.16
C THR A 83 -6.76 -26.66 23.92
N ASN A 84 -7.26 -25.46 23.59
CA ASN A 84 -8.41 -24.81 24.25
C ASN A 84 -9.69 -24.83 23.39
N VAL A 85 -9.69 -25.55 22.25
CA VAL A 85 -10.88 -25.71 21.42
C VAL A 85 -11.94 -26.49 22.20
N ASP A 86 -13.05 -25.82 22.52
CA ASP A 86 -14.13 -26.37 23.32
C ASP A 86 -15.48 -26.10 22.64
N GLU A 87 -16.15 -27.18 22.23
CA GLU A 87 -17.49 -27.17 21.64
C GLU A 87 -18.51 -26.48 22.55
N THR A 88 -18.45 -26.72 23.86
CA THR A 88 -19.43 -26.17 24.80
C THR A 88 -19.31 -24.65 24.90
N HIS A 89 -18.08 -24.14 24.83
CA HIS A 89 -17.80 -22.71 24.78
C HIS A 89 -18.27 -22.10 23.46
N ALA A 90 -18.05 -22.77 22.33
CA ALA A 90 -18.51 -22.32 21.02
C ALA A 90 -20.05 -22.28 20.95
N ALA A 91 -20.73 -23.32 21.42
CA ALA A 91 -22.20 -23.39 21.46
C ALA A 91 -22.80 -22.25 22.27
N ARG A 92 -22.29 -22.01 23.48
CA ARG A 92 -22.71 -20.88 24.34
C ARG A 92 -22.51 -19.53 23.63
N ILE A 93 -21.39 -19.34 22.94
CA ILE A 93 -21.12 -18.09 22.21
C ILE A 93 -22.15 -17.86 21.11
N ILE A 94 -22.45 -18.88 20.30
CA ILE A 94 -23.43 -18.74 19.23
C ILE A 94 -24.81 -18.43 19.80
N GLU A 95 -25.23 -19.14 20.84
CA GLU A 95 -26.50 -18.90 21.53
C GLU A 95 -26.57 -17.43 22.00
N GLU A 96 -25.55 -16.95 22.69
CA GLU A 96 -25.51 -15.58 23.19
C GLU A 96 -25.35 -14.51 22.10
N LEU A 97 -24.83 -14.83 20.91
CA LEU A 97 -24.73 -13.90 19.78
C LEU A 97 -26.00 -13.86 18.91
N THR A 98 -26.80 -14.91 18.96
CA THR A 98 -27.98 -15.11 18.10
C THR A 98 -29.31 -14.94 18.84
N ASP A 99 -29.25 -14.62 20.14
CA ASP A 99 -30.43 -14.35 20.96
C ASP A 99 -31.27 -13.21 20.35
N SER A 100 -32.48 -13.56 19.92
CA SER A 100 -33.44 -12.65 19.28
C SER A 100 -33.93 -11.53 20.21
N ASN A 101 -33.64 -11.62 21.51
CA ASN A 101 -34.02 -10.60 22.49
C ASN A 101 -33.17 -9.32 22.38
N TYR A 102 -32.05 -9.33 21.66
CA TYR A 102 -31.33 -8.08 21.35
C TYR A 102 -32.13 -7.28 20.31
N ASN A 103 -32.80 -6.21 20.76
CA ASN A 103 -33.58 -5.31 19.90
C ASN A 103 -32.65 -4.42 19.03
N LEU A 104 -31.99 -5.04 18.05
CA LEU A 104 -30.97 -4.41 17.20
C LEU A 104 -31.55 -3.35 16.26
N THR A 105 -32.84 -3.46 15.89
CA THR A 105 -33.51 -2.54 14.95
C THR A 105 -33.60 -1.13 15.52
N ALA A 106 -34.01 -0.97 16.78
CA ALA A 106 -34.12 0.32 17.42
C ALA A 106 -32.74 0.99 17.59
N PHE A 107 -31.69 0.21 17.89
CA PHE A 107 -30.33 0.72 18.00
C PHE A 107 -29.69 1.01 16.64
N ASN A 108 -30.07 0.34 15.56
CA ASN A 108 -29.58 0.60 14.20
C ASN A 108 -29.94 2.02 13.72
N GLU A 109 -31.18 2.48 13.96
CA GLU A 109 -31.56 3.87 13.64
C GLU A 109 -30.72 4.91 14.42
N LYS A 110 -30.30 4.56 15.64
CA LYS A 110 -29.52 5.42 16.54
C LYS A 110 -28.00 5.29 16.32
N SER A 111 -27.56 4.19 15.72
CA SER A 111 -26.19 4.03 15.21
C SER A 111 -25.88 5.11 14.16
N LYS A 112 -26.88 5.54 13.38
CA LYS A 112 -26.73 6.65 12.42
C LYS A 112 -26.41 7.95 13.17
N ARG A 113 -27.14 8.25 14.23
CA ARG A 113 -26.88 9.41 15.10
C ARG A 113 -25.50 9.36 15.75
N PHE A 114 -25.09 8.19 16.26
CA PHE A 114 -23.73 8.05 16.79
C PHE A 114 -22.66 8.16 15.71
N LYS A 115 -22.82 7.51 14.57
CA LYS A 115 -21.89 7.66 13.43
C LYS A 115 -21.78 9.10 13.01
N MET A 116 -22.88 9.84 13.05
CA MET A 116 -22.90 11.26 12.81
C MET A 116 -22.13 12.03 13.89
N PHE A 117 -22.25 11.65 15.16
CA PHE A 117 -21.43 12.20 16.24
C PHE A 117 -19.95 11.84 16.14
N GLU A 118 -19.59 10.59 15.83
CA GLU A 118 -18.21 10.17 15.61
C GLU A 118 -17.62 10.90 14.42
N LYS A 119 -18.39 11.04 13.33
CA LYS A 119 -18.05 11.86 12.18
C LYS A 119 -17.90 13.33 12.57
N LEU A 120 -18.78 13.89 13.40
CA LEU A 120 -18.68 15.26 13.93
C LEU A 120 -17.43 15.43 14.79
N HIS A 121 -17.14 14.49 15.69
CA HIS A 121 -15.94 14.51 16.52
C HIS A 121 -14.67 14.41 15.67
N GLN A 122 -14.66 13.58 14.62
CA GLN A 122 -13.57 13.53 13.65
C GLN A 122 -13.46 14.83 12.86
N LEU A 123 -14.58 15.38 12.39
CA LEU A 123 -14.63 16.66 11.66
C LEU A 123 -14.08 17.77 12.54
N ILE A 124 -14.53 17.92 13.78
CA ILE A 124 -14.04 18.92 14.74
C ILE A 124 -12.53 18.84 14.94
N ASN A 125 -11.98 17.62 15.01
CA ASN A 125 -10.55 17.42 15.20
C ASN A 125 -9.73 17.59 13.91
N THR A 126 -10.36 17.59 12.73
CA THR A 126 -9.67 17.66 11.43
C THR A 126 -9.96 18.95 10.65
N THR A 127 -11.05 19.64 10.96
CA THR A 127 -11.43 20.92 10.38
C THR A 127 -10.44 21.97 10.86
N VAL A 128 -9.63 22.46 9.94
CA VAL A 128 -8.74 23.60 10.19
C VAL A 128 -9.60 24.85 10.21
N ILE A 129 -9.60 25.55 11.35
CA ILE A 129 -10.26 26.85 11.46
C ILE A 129 -9.36 27.87 10.76
N PRO A 130 -9.82 28.58 9.71
CA PRO A 130 -8.99 29.50 8.94
C PRO A 130 -8.37 30.59 9.82
N GLY A 131 -7.04 30.68 9.80
CA GLY A 131 -6.29 31.74 10.46
C GLY A 131 -6.31 33.03 9.65
N LYS A 132 -5.68 34.08 10.19
CA LYS A 132 -5.60 35.38 9.51
C LYS A 132 -5.01 35.28 8.11
N SER A 133 -3.98 34.45 7.91
CA SER A 133 -3.34 34.22 6.60
C SER A 133 -4.32 33.68 5.55
N GLU A 134 -5.10 32.65 5.90
CA GLU A 134 -6.08 32.04 5.01
C GLU A 134 -7.25 33.00 4.75
N LYS A 135 -7.62 33.77 5.76
CA LYS A 135 -8.62 34.83 5.64
C LYS A 135 -8.17 35.92 4.66
N ASP A 136 -6.93 36.39 4.78
CA ASP A 136 -6.33 37.40 3.90
C ASP A 136 -6.18 36.86 2.46
N GLU A 137 -5.81 35.58 2.31
CA GLU A 137 -5.74 34.88 1.02
C GLU A 137 -7.12 34.88 0.33
N VAL A 138 -8.18 34.48 1.04
CA VAL A 138 -9.53 34.47 0.49
C VAL A 138 -10.02 35.89 0.18
N ALA A 139 -9.67 36.89 0.99
CA ALA A 139 -10.00 38.27 0.71
C ALA A 139 -9.34 38.77 -0.59
N ALA A 140 -8.08 38.38 -0.84
CA ALA A 140 -7.39 38.69 -2.09
C ALA A 140 -8.01 37.97 -3.31
N ILE A 141 -8.40 36.71 -3.14
CA ILE A 141 -9.10 35.93 -4.18
C ILE A 141 -10.42 36.61 -4.55
N ILE A 142 -11.25 36.95 -3.55
CA ILE A 142 -12.55 37.61 -3.77
C ILE A 142 -12.36 39.01 -4.35
N GLY A 143 -11.38 39.78 -3.88
CA GLY A 143 -11.06 41.09 -4.46
C GLY A 143 -10.61 41.01 -5.93
N GLY A 144 -10.11 39.84 -6.37
CA GLY A 144 -9.87 39.55 -7.79
C GLY A 144 -11.15 39.34 -8.59
N TRP A 145 -12.23 38.86 -7.95
CA TRP A 145 -13.55 38.61 -8.55
C TRP A 145 -14.41 39.86 -8.67
N ASP A 146 -14.19 40.86 -7.82
CA ASP A 146 -14.89 42.15 -7.87
C ASP A 146 -14.65 42.92 -9.19
N ASN A 147 -13.64 42.52 -9.97
CA ASN A 147 -13.32 43.05 -11.30
C ASN A 147 -14.06 42.34 -12.44
N PHE A 148 -15.21 41.71 -12.17
CA PHE A 148 -16.09 41.15 -13.21
C PHE A 148 -16.85 42.30 -13.90
N ASP A 149 -16.44 42.66 -15.11
CA ASP A 149 -17.06 43.76 -15.87
C ASP A 149 -18.51 43.41 -16.25
N LYS A 150 -19.44 44.32 -15.91
CA LYS A 150 -20.83 44.23 -16.37
C LYS A 150 -20.90 44.66 -17.83
N LEU A 151 -21.67 43.93 -18.63
CA LEU A 151 -21.87 44.30 -20.04
C LEU A 151 -22.83 45.49 -20.11
N ASP A 152 -22.39 46.60 -20.70
CA ASP A 152 -23.30 47.71 -21.02
C ASP A 152 -24.11 47.39 -22.28
N LEU A 153 -25.24 46.73 -22.09
CA LEU A 153 -26.17 46.40 -23.17
C LEU A 153 -26.94 47.62 -23.70
N ASN A 154 -26.85 48.80 -23.07
CA ASN A 154 -27.64 49.97 -23.47
C ASN A 154 -27.18 50.51 -24.83
N LEU A 155 -25.87 50.50 -25.08
CA LEU A 155 -25.30 50.90 -26.37
C LEU A 155 -25.78 49.96 -27.49
N LEU A 156 -25.75 48.65 -27.25
CA LEU A 156 -26.26 47.63 -28.19
C LEU A 156 -27.77 47.82 -28.49
N LYS A 157 -28.58 48.07 -27.44
CA LYS A 157 -30.03 48.34 -27.59
C LYS A 157 -30.30 49.62 -28.36
N PHE A 158 -29.54 50.68 -28.07
CA PHE A 158 -29.65 51.97 -28.77
C PHE A 158 -29.40 51.79 -30.27
N HIS A 159 -28.33 51.10 -30.64
CA HIS A 159 -27.99 50.90 -32.04
C HIS A 159 -28.88 49.89 -32.76
N GLN A 160 -29.41 48.87 -32.06
CA GLN A 160 -30.46 47.99 -32.60
C GLN A 160 -31.72 48.79 -32.95
N ASN A 161 -32.17 49.68 -32.06
CA ASN A 161 -33.33 50.54 -32.30
C ASN A 161 -33.09 51.52 -33.45
N ALA A 162 -31.88 52.08 -33.55
CA ALA A 162 -31.48 52.94 -34.67
C ALA A 162 -31.52 52.19 -36.01
N LEU A 163 -31.10 50.91 -36.04
CA LEU A 163 -31.16 50.07 -37.24
C LEU A 163 -32.60 49.65 -37.59
N ASN A 164 -33.45 49.43 -36.59
CA ASN A 164 -34.87 49.09 -36.76
C ASN A 164 -35.69 50.25 -37.32
N SER A 165 -35.40 51.46 -36.86
CA SER A 165 -36.07 52.72 -37.25
C SER A 165 -35.36 53.46 -38.39
N LEU A 166 -34.43 52.80 -39.08
CA LEU A 166 -33.66 53.45 -40.14
C LEU A 166 -34.57 53.79 -41.32
N GLU A 167 -34.73 55.10 -41.55
CA GLU A 167 -35.42 55.69 -42.69
C GLU A 167 -34.42 56.44 -43.58
N TYR A 168 -34.81 56.65 -44.83
CA TYR A 168 -34.04 57.45 -45.76
C TYR A 168 -33.98 58.91 -45.24
N SER A 169 -32.77 59.45 -45.06
CA SER A 169 -32.53 60.81 -44.57
C SER A 169 -31.78 61.63 -45.61
N GLU A 170 -32.19 62.88 -45.81
CA GLU A 170 -31.44 63.86 -46.62
C GLU A 170 -30.22 64.39 -45.85
N ASP A 171 -30.25 64.33 -44.52
CA ASP A 171 -29.08 64.50 -43.65
C ASP A 171 -28.31 63.17 -43.60
N GLY A 172 -27.42 63.00 -44.58
CA GLY A 172 -26.61 61.79 -44.73
C GLY A 172 -25.59 61.59 -43.62
N ASP A 173 -25.21 62.63 -42.88
CA ASP A 173 -24.24 62.52 -41.77
C ASP A 173 -24.87 61.82 -40.57
N VAL A 174 -26.11 62.18 -40.22
CA VAL A 174 -26.86 61.54 -39.12
C VAL A 174 -27.15 60.08 -39.42
N ALA A 175 -27.56 59.75 -40.65
CA ALA A 175 -27.87 58.38 -41.04
C ALA A 175 -26.61 57.49 -41.13
N ARG A 176 -25.50 58.01 -41.68
CA ARG A 176 -24.20 57.32 -41.67
C ARG A 176 -23.72 57.04 -40.25
N SER A 177 -23.80 58.03 -39.36
CA SER A 177 -23.42 57.87 -37.95
C SER A 177 -24.20 56.74 -37.26
N ARG A 178 -25.52 56.63 -37.51
CA ARG A 178 -26.36 55.57 -36.94
C ARG A 178 -26.04 54.18 -37.48
N VAL A 179 -25.82 54.05 -38.79
CA VAL A 179 -25.47 52.78 -39.45
C VAL A 179 -24.09 52.30 -39.02
N ARG A 180 -23.11 53.22 -38.98
CA ARG A 180 -21.76 52.95 -38.50
C ARG A 180 -21.76 52.52 -37.04
N GLY A 181 -22.49 53.22 -36.17
CA GLY A 181 -22.65 52.83 -34.78
C GLY A 181 -23.27 51.44 -34.58
N ALA A 182 -24.20 51.03 -35.46
CA ALA A 182 -24.76 49.67 -35.44
C ALA A 182 -23.78 48.60 -35.93
N ALA A 183 -22.98 48.88 -36.95
CA ALA A 183 -21.91 48.00 -37.42
C ALA A 183 -20.83 47.82 -36.34
N ASP A 184 -20.39 48.91 -35.72
CA ASP A 184 -19.40 48.91 -34.64
C ASP A 184 -19.93 48.17 -33.40
N SER A 185 -21.23 48.33 -33.08
CA SER A 185 -21.88 47.61 -31.98
C SER A 185 -21.95 46.11 -32.22
N LEU A 186 -22.29 45.66 -33.43
CA LEU A 186 -22.28 44.25 -33.81
C LEU A 186 -20.87 43.66 -33.78
N ALA A 187 -19.88 44.43 -34.25
CA ALA A 187 -18.48 44.04 -34.21
C ALA A 187 -17.91 43.93 -32.79
N ALA A 188 -18.53 44.59 -31.80
CA ALA A 188 -18.13 44.52 -30.39
C ALA A 188 -18.65 43.26 -29.67
N ILE A 189 -19.69 42.58 -30.18
CA ILE A 189 -20.29 41.41 -29.52
C ILE A 189 -19.28 40.27 -29.27
N PRO A 190 -18.40 39.88 -30.22
CA PRO A 190 -17.40 38.86 -29.98
C PRO A 190 -16.47 39.21 -28.82
N THR A 191 -15.98 40.46 -28.77
CA THR A 191 -15.11 40.94 -27.67
C THR A 191 -15.85 40.97 -26.33
N LEU A 192 -17.15 41.31 -26.33
CA LEU A 192 -17.98 41.25 -25.12
C LEU A 192 -18.15 39.80 -24.62
N LEU A 193 -18.39 38.85 -25.52
CA LEU A 193 -18.47 37.43 -25.16
C LEU A 193 -17.11 36.88 -24.71
N GLU A 194 -16.02 37.32 -25.36
CA GLU A 194 -14.65 36.98 -24.99
C GLU A 194 -14.31 37.49 -23.59
N ALA A 195 -14.68 38.73 -23.25
CA ALA A 195 -14.51 39.29 -21.92
C ALA A 195 -15.29 38.52 -20.84
N ILE A 196 -16.52 38.07 -21.13
CA ILE A 196 -17.26 37.15 -20.25
C ILE A 196 -16.47 35.86 -20.08
N THR A 197 -15.93 35.32 -21.18
CA THR A 197 -15.16 34.08 -21.14
C THR A 197 -13.76 34.21 -20.55
N ASP A 198 -13.18 35.40 -20.49
CA ASP A 198 -11.87 35.66 -19.89
C ASP A 198 -11.98 36.07 -18.42
N GLY A 199 -13.15 36.50 -17.96
CA GLY A 199 -13.50 36.55 -16.55
C GLY A 199 -13.52 35.15 -15.92
N ILE A 200 -13.67 34.10 -16.73
CA ILE A 200 -13.88 32.72 -16.28
C ILE A 200 -12.70 32.16 -15.46
N PRO A 201 -11.45 32.23 -15.95
CA PRO A 201 -10.31 31.69 -15.21
C PRO A 201 -10.01 32.50 -13.95
N LYS A 202 -10.54 33.73 -13.79
CA LYS A 202 -10.36 34.52 -12.57
C LYS A 202 -11.07 33.90 -11.35
N LEU A 203 -12.06 33.01 -11.57
CA LEU A 203 -12.66 32.18 -10.52
C LEU A 203 -11.83 30.95 -10.12
N ASP A 204 -10.58 30.79 -10.58
CA ASP A 204 -9.70 29.65 -10.24
C ASP A 204 -9.49 29.50 -8.72
N GLY A 205 -9.50 30.63 -7.98
CA GLY A 205 -9.48 30.63 -6.52
C GLY A 205 -10.71 30.00 -5.85
N ARG A 206 -11.79 29.67 -6.56
CA ARG A 206 -13.01 29.08 -5.98
C ARG A 206 -12.72 27.76 -5.27
N HIS A 207 -11.82 26.95 -5.83
CA HIS A 207 -11.43 25.69 -5.21
C HIS A 207 -10.71 25.96 -3.89
N ARG A 208 -9.88 27.00 -3.84
CA ARG A 208 -9.16 27.43 -2.65
C ARG A 208 -10.09 27.98 -1.56
N VAL A 209 -11.06 28.83 -1.92
CA VAL A 209 -12.09 29.33 -0.98
C VAL A 209 -12.89 28.17 -0.40
N MET A 210 -13.25 27.18 -1.21
CA MET A 210 -14.01 26.01 -0.77
C MET A 210 -13.17 25.01 0.03
N GLU A 211 -11.85 24.93 -0.21
CA GLU A 211 -10.93 24.19 0.65
C GLU A 211 -10.78 24.84 2.03
N ILE A 212 -10.79 26.18 2.10
CA ILE A 212 -10.61 26.93 3.35
C ILE A 212 -11.90 26.97 4.17
N PHE A 213 -13.03 27.34 3.55
CA PHE A 213 -14.31 27.58 4.26
C PHE A 213 -15.32 26.46 4.12
N GLY A 214 -15.18 25.57 3.12
CA GLY A 214 -16.08 24.44 2.99
C GLY A 214 -16.05 23.59 4.25
N ASP A 215 -14.86 23.32 4.80
CA ASP A 215 -14.75 22.46 5.98
C ASP A 215 -15.54 22.95 7.19
N PHE A 216 -15.62 24.26 7.32
CA PHE A 216 -16.38 24.98 8.32
C PHE A 216 -17.89 24.90 8.09
N GLU A 217 -18.36 25.18 6.88
CA GLU A 217 -19.79 25.10 6.51
C GLU A 217 -20.39 23.71 6.80
N TYR A 218 -19.75 22.65 6.34
CA TYR A 218 -20.24 21.29 6.56
C TYR A 218 -20.19 20.84 8.01
N LEU A 219 -19.21 21.31 8.78
CA LEU A 219 -19.19 21.05 10.22
C LEU A 219 -20.45 21.66 10.86
N VAL A 220 -20.78 22.91 10.52
CA VAL A 220 -21.99 23.58 11.00
C VAL A 220 -23.27 22.87 10.52
N LEU A 221 -23.35 22.48 9.25
CA LEU A 221 -24.50 21.74 8.70
C LEU A 221 -24.66 20.37 9.38
N SER A 222 -23.56 19.65 9.60
CA SER A 222 -23.57 18.38 10.32
C SER A 222 -24.02 18.57 11.78
N LEU A 223 -23.62 19.66 12.45
CA LEU A 223 -24.10 19.97 13.80
C LEU A 223 -25.61 20.26 13.81
N LYS A 224 -26.12 20.92 12.78
CA LYS A 224 -27.54 21.21 12.62
C LYS A 224 -28.37 19.95 12.37
N GLU A 225 -27.97 19.12 11.41
CA GLU A 225 -28.64 17.85 11.09
C GLU A 225 -28.61 16.90 12.31
N TYR A 226 -27.52 16.90 13.07
CA TYR A 226 -27.42 16.13 14.32
C TYR A 226 -28.43 16.57 15.40
N LYS A 227 -28.75 17.87 15.46
CA LYS A 227 -29.72 18.44 16.42
C LYS A 227 -31.16 18.07 16.08
N ASP A 228 -31.48 17.93 14.79
CA ASP A 228 -32.84 17.72 14.31
C ASP A 228 -33.30 16.24 14.44
N GLU A 229 -32.39 15.31 14.76
CA GLU A 229 -32.72 13.90 15.00
C GLU A 229 -33.36 13.62 16.39
N SER A 230 -34.36 12.74 16.43
CA SER A 230 -35.22 12.48 17.60
C SER A 230 -34.53 11.71 18.74
N GLN A 231 -35.09 11.83 19.96
CA GLN A 231 -34.52 11.25 21.18
C GLN A 231 -34.80 9.76 21.38
N LEU A 232 -33.88 9.15 22.11
CA LEU A 232 -33.74 7.75 22.47
C LEU A 232 -34.56 7.36 23.72
N LYS A 233 -35.12 6.14 23.77
CA LYS A 233 -35.71 5.51 24.97
C LYS A 233 -34.72 4.52 25.63
N ASP A 234 -34.79 4.35 26.95
CA ASP A 234 -33.78 3.66 27.78
C ASP A 234 -33.77 2.12 27.68
N ASP A 235 -34.86 1.50 27.21
CA ASP A 235 -35.02 0.03 27.25
C ASP A 235 -34.09 -0.73 26.29
N ASP A 236 -33.67 -0.12 25.17
CA ASP A 236 -32.78 -0.74 24.17
C ASP A 236 -31.33 -0.89 24.69
N VAL A 237 -30.94 -0.05 25.64
CA VAL A 237 -29.59 0.01 26.22
C VAL A 237 -29.34 -1.18 27.14
N ALA A 238 -30.39 -1.67 27.81
CA ALA A 238 -30.31 -2.77 28.77
C ALA A 238 -29.85 -4.09 28.12
N ASN A 239 -30.32 -4.40 26.91
CA ASN A 239 -30.00 -5.66 26.24
C ASN A 239 -28.56 -5.66 25.68
N LEU A 240 -28.09 -4.53 25.12
CA LEU A 240 -26.69 -4.39 24.70
C LEU A 240 -25.74 -4.37 25.88
N SER A 241 -26.13 -3.72 26.97
CA SER A 241 -25.40 -3.74 28.23
C SER A 241 -25.12 -5.17 28.69
N LYS A 242 -26.12 -6.06 28.63
CA LYS A 242 -25.97 -7.47 29.00
C LYS A 242 -24.95 -8.21 28.12
N LEU A 243 -25.01 -8.03 26.79
CA LEU A 243 -24.06 -8.66 25.86
C LEU A 243 -22.63 -8.12 26.05
N PHE A 244 -22.46 -6.81 26.09
CA PHE A 244 -21.14 -6.18 26.15
C PHE A 244 -20.47 -6.29 27.53
N SER A 245 -21.25 -6.42 28.61
CA SER A 245 -20.71 -6.71 29.95
C SER A 245 -19.94 -8.03 30.02
N LYS A 246 -20.20 -8.95 29.09
CA LYS A 246 -19.52 -10.24 28.95
C LYS A 246 -18.28 -10.18 28.07
N SER A 247 -17.77 -8.99 27.69
CA SER A 247 -16.62 -8.87 26.77
C SER A 247 -15.43 -9.74 27.15
N GLN A 248 -15.17 -9.90 28.45
CA GLN A 248 -14.07 -10.72 28.95
C GLN A 248 -14.28 -12.22 28.74
N SER A 249 -15.52 -12.70 28.87
CA SER A 249 -15.85 -14.14 28.72
C SER A 249 -15.75 -14.60 27.25
N TYR A 250 -15.82 -13.65 26.30
CA TYR A 250 -15.67 -13.89 24.87
C TYR A 250 -14.21 -13.90 24.39
N ARG A 251 -13.23 -13.52 25.23
CA ARG A 251 -11.82 -13.48 24.82
C ARG A 251 -11.30 -14.84 24.34
N THR A 252 -11.69 -15.92 25.03
CA THR A 252 -11.28 -17.28 24.62
C THR A 252 -11.88 -17.63 23.26
N GLY A 253 -13.19 -17.48 23.08
CA GLY A 253 -13.84 -17.70 21.78
C GLY A 253 -13.28 -16.82 20.66
N ASN A 254 -12.91 -15.57 20.95
CA ASN A 254 -12.26 -14.69 19.99
C ASN A 254 -10.92 -15.26 19.52
N ARG A 255 -10.09 -15.73 20.46
CA ARG A 255 -8.80 -16.36 20.14
C ARG A 255 -8.97 -17.66 19.38
N VAL A 256 -9.95 -18.49 19.75
CA VAL A 256 -10.29 -19.73 19.03
C VAL A 256 -10.77 -19.40 17.60
N ALA A 257 -11.69 -18.45 17.42
CA ALA A 257 -12.15 -18.03 16.10
C ALA A 257 -11.01 -17.46 15.23
N ARG A 258 -10.07 -16.74 15.84
CA ARG A 258 -8.85 -16.26 15.17
C ARG A 258 -7.96 -17.42 14.75
N MET A 259 -7.69 -18.35 15.65
CA MET A 259 -6.91 -19.56 15.36
C MET A 259 -7.54 -20.35 14.21
N LEU A 260 -8.86 -20.55 14.23
CA LEU A 260 -9.62 -21.24 13.17
C LEU A 260 -9.47 -20.53 11.83
N LYS A 261 -9.59 -19.20 11.82
CA LYS A 261 -9.37 -18.40 10.62
C LYS A 261 -7.94 -18.57 10.10
N GLU A 262 -6.92 -18.45 10.94
CA GLU A 262 -5.52 -18.60 10.53
C GLU A 262 -5.22 -20.01 9.99
N LEU A 263 -5.74 -21.07 10.65
CA LEU A 263 -5.60 -22.45 10.17
C LEU A 263 -6.26 -22.66 8.81
N ALA A 264 -7.45 -22.08 8.60
CA ALA A 264 -8.15 -22.11 7.33
C ALA A 264 -7.34 -21.46 6.19
N HIS A 265 -6.63 -20.38 6.47
CA HIS A 265 -5.80 -19.65 5.48
C HIS A 265 -4.40 -20.25 5.31
N ALA A 266 -3.93 -21.04 6.29
CA ALA A 266 -2.68 -21.77 6.20
C ALA A 266 -2.73 -22.99 5.24
N SER A 267 -3.91 -23.31 4.66
CA SER A 267 -4.09 -24.41 3.70
C SER A 267 -3.28 -24.28 2.40
N ASP A 268 -2.72 -23.10 2.12
CA ASP A 268 -1.81 -22.81 1.00
C ASP A 268 -0.33 -23.08 1.32
N PHE A 269 -0.01 -23.60 2.51
CA PHE A 269 1.38 -23.90 2.87
C PHE A 269 1.91 -25.12 2.08
N PRO A 270 3.21 -25.19 1.74
CA PRO A 270 3.73 -26.20 0.84
C PRO A 270 3.56 -27.58 1.48
N LYS A 271 2.55 -28.31 1.00
CA LYS A 271 2.50 -29.76 1.10
C LYS A 271 3.87 -30.25 0.63
N HIS A 272 4.54 -31.09 1.42
CA HIS A 272 5.86 -31.67 1.13
C HIS A 272 7.11 -30.80 1.42
N MET A 273 7.16 -30.12 2.58
CA MET A 273 8.36 -29.37 3.04
C MET A 273 9.64 -30.21 2.96
N GLY A 274 9.62 -31.47 3.39
CA GLY A 274 10.80 -32.32 3.43
C GLY A 274 11.20 -32.87 2.06
N ILE A 275 10.28 -33.10 1.13
CA ILE A 275 10.65 -33.41 -0.27
C ILE A 275 11.35 -32.21 -0.90
N GLN A 276 10.80 -31.01 -0.71
CA GLN A 276 11.39 -29.77 -1.23
C GLN A 276 12.74 -29.49 -0.55
N LEU A 277 12.85 -29.68 0.76
CA LEU A 277 14.09 -29.51 1.49
C LEU A 277 15.15 -30.52 1.04
N LYS A 278 14.80 -31.79 0.80
CA LYS A 278 15.72 -32.79 0.23
C LYS A 278 16.29 -32.30 -1.11
N HIS A 279 15.42 -31.90 -2.04
CA HIS A 279 15.84 -31.36 -3.32
C HIS A 279 16.71 -30.10 -3.18
N MET A 280 16.38 -29.22 -2.23
CA MET A 280 17.16 -27.99 -1.97
C MET A 280 18.53 -28.27 -1.34
N LEU A 281 18.65 -29.29 -0.48
CA LEU A 281 19.92 -29.76 0.08
C LEU A 281 20.85 -30.34 -1.01
N ASP A 282 20.26 -30.93 -2.06
CA ASP A 282 20.98 -31.35 -3.27
C ASP A 282 21.19 -30.19 -4.27
N GLY A 283 20.46 -29.09 -4.11
CA GLY A 283 20.51 -27.91 -4.98
C GLY A 283 21.84 -27.16 -4.88
N GLU A 284 22.32 -26.66 -6.00
CA GLU A 284 23.53 -25.83 -6.07
C GLU A 284 23.46 -24.57 -5.19
N PRO A 285 22.36 -23.79 -5.11
CA PRO A 285 22.34 -22.52 -4.37
C PRO A 285 22.58 -22.69 -2.87
N LEU A 286 21.95 -23.69 -2.24
CA LEU A 286 22.08 -23.94 -0.81
C LEU A 286 23.46 -24.50 -0.46
N ARG A 287 24.00 -25.39 -1.31
CA ARG A 287 25.37 -25.90 -1.19
C ARG A 287 26.41 -24.81 -1.32
N LYS A 288 26.24 -23.89 -2.26
CA LYS A 288 27.08 -22.70 -2.45
C LYS A 288 27.11 -21.82 -1.20
N VAL A 289 25.94 -21.47 -0.69
CA VAL A 289 25.80 -20.62 0.51
C VAL A 289 26.34 -21.29 1.79
N LEU A 290 26.12 -22.60 1.97
CA LEU A 290 26.47 -23.31 3.21
C LEU A 290 27.87 -23.96 3.18
N ASN A 291 28.27 -24.56 2.06
CA ASN A 291 29.49 -25.36 1.94
C ASN A 291 30.27 -25.13 0.62
N LYS A 292 30.23 -23.91 0.05
CA LYS A 292 30.98 -23.54 -1.17
C LYS A 292 30.77 -24.50 -2.37
N GLY A 293 29.60 -25.13 -2.44
CA GLY A 293 29.22 -26.07 -3.51
C GLY A 293 29.50 -27.55 -3.21
N GLU A 294 30.22 -27.87 -2.14
CA GLU A 294 30.42 -29.26 -1.68
C GLU A 294 29.10 -29.88 -1.14
N ASP A 295 29.03 -31.21 -1.11
CA ASP A 295 27.88 -31.96 -0.60
C ASP A 295 27.66 -31.72 0.91
N LEU A 296 26.41 -31.83 1.37
CA LEU A 296 25.98 -31.57 2.75
C LEU A 296 25.65 -32.89 3.48
N LYS A 297 26.55 -33.88 3.46
CA LYS A 297 26.23 -35.26 3.91
C LYS A 297 25.84 -35.32 5.38
N LEU A 298 26.61 -34.70 6.27
CA LEU A 298 26.32 -34.77 7.71
C LEU A 298 25.00 -34.04 8.05
N LEU A 299 24.72 -32.92 7.39
CA LEU A 299 23.45 -32.19 7.58
C LEU A 299 22.25 -33.03 7.12
N LYS A 300 22.37 -33.74 5.99
CA LYS A 300 21.34 -34.70 5.53
C LYS A 300 21.14 -35.82 6.55
N THR A 301 22.21 -36.36 7.13
CA THR A 301 22.11 -37.38 8.20
C THR A 301 21.39 -36.86 9.45
N ILE A 302 21.71 -35.64 9.90
CA ILE A 302 21.04 -35.01 11.06
C ILE A 302 19.55 -34.77 10.78
N LEU A 303 19.16 -34.51 9.53
CA LEU A 303 17.77 -34.29 9.12
C LEU A 303 17.02 -35.59 8.79
N ASN A 304 17.66 -36.76 8.73
CA ASN A 304 16.97 -38.02 8.47
C ASN A 304 15.77 -38.27 9.41
N PRO A 305 15.90 -38.07 10.74
CA PRO A 305 14.76 -38.21 11.65
C PRO A 305 13.60 -37.28 11.30
N PHE A 306 13.88 -36.05 10.83
CA PHE A 306 12.84 -35.13 10.38
C PHE A 306 12.07 -35.70 9.17
N PHE A 307 12.77 -36.26 8.18
CA PHE A 307 12.14 -36.85 7.00
C PHE A 307 11.32 -38.10 7.31
N GLU A 308 11.62 -38.82 8.39
CA GLU A 308 10.82 -39.96 8.86
C GLU A 308 9.53 -39.53 9.57
N VAL A 309 9.55 -38.41 10.30
CA VAL A 309 8.39 -37.94 11.06
C VAL A 309 7.48 -37.00 10.26
N GLU A 310 7.99 -36.38 9.20
CA GLU A 310 7.24 -35.49 8.31
C GLU A 310 5.92 -36.10 7.79
N PRO A 311 5.85 -37.36 7.33
CA PRO A 311 4.58 -37.94 6.87
C PRO A 311 3.50 -37.97 7.96
N VAL A 312 3.91 -38.17 9.22
CA VAL A 312 2.99 -38.13 10.37
C VAL A 312 2.53 -36.69 10.62
N LEU A 313 3.45 -35.72 10.58
CA LEU A 313 3.11 -34.29 10.69
C LEU A 313 2.17 -33.83 9.57
N LEU A 314 2.37 -34.30 8.34
CA LEU A 314 1.48 -34.06 7.21
C LEU A 314 0.10 -34.71 7.41
N SER A 315 0.05 -35.91 8.00
CA SER A 315 -1.24 -36.53 8.34
C SER A 315 -2.01 -35.72 9.39
N ILE A 316 -1.31 -35.19 10.39
CA ILE A 316 -1.89 -34.31 11.41
C ILE A 316 -2.44 -33.04 10.76
N TRP A 317 -1.68 -32.44 9.84
CA TRP A 317 -2.13 -31.27 9.09
C TRP A 317 -3.44 -31.54 8.36
N LYS A 318 -3.46 -32.65 7.61
CA LYS A 318 -4.62 -33.07 6.85
C LYS A 318 -5.83 -33.26 7.77
N ASP A 319 -5.66 -33.94 8.90
CA ASP A 319 -6.73 -34.15 9.88
C ASP A 319 -7.27 -32.83 10.48
N LEU A 320 -6.43 -31.79 10.58
CA LEU A 320 -6.84 -30.45 11.05
C LEU A 320 -7.52 -29.63 9.95
N THR A 321 -7.04 -29.70 8.71
CA THR A 321 -7.58 -28.93 7.58
C THR A 321 -8.80 -29.56 6.90
N ASP A 322 -8.94 -30.88 6.95
CA ASP A 322 -10.09 -31.59 6.35
C ASP A 322 -11.41 -31.22 7.04
N VAL A 323 -11.34 -30.70 8.27
CA VAL A 323 -12.50 -30.20 9.01
C VAL A 323 -12.89 -28.78 8.58
N THR A 324 -11.96 -28.02 7.99
CA THR A 324 -12.17 -26.61 7.60
C THR A 324 -12.60 -26.50 6.14
N THR A 325 -13.91 -26.56 5.88
CA THR A 325 -14.49 -26.32 4.54
C THR A 325 -14.45 -24.84 4.16
N GLU A 326 -14.57 -24.52 2.86
CA GLU A 326 -14.61 -23.12 2.41
C GLU A 326 -15.77 -22.33 3.02
N ALA A 327 -16.94 -22.95 3.18
CA ALA A 327 -18.09 -22.39 3.89
C ALA A 327 -17.75 -22.04 5.35
N PHE A 328 -17.03 -22.93 6.05
CA PHE A 328 -16.57 -22.67 7.40
C PHE A 328 -15.54 -21.52 7.49
N LYS A 329 -14.73 -21.28 6.46
CA LYS A 329 -13.78 -20.15 6.43
C LYS A 329 -14.51 -18.81 6.49
N GLU A 330 -15.60 -18.67 5.73
CA GLU A 330 -16.43 -17.46 5.71
C GLU A 330 -17.17 -17.26 7.04
N GLU A 331 -17.69 -18.34 7.63
CA GLU A 331 -18.40 -18.30 8.91
C GLU A 331 -17.48 -17.98 10.09
N SER A 332 -16.33 -18.64 10.20
CA SER A 332 -15.33 -18.37 11.25
C SER A 332 -14.81 -16.94 11.16
N GLY A 333 -14.64 -16.39 9.95
CA GLY A 333 -14.33 -14.98 9.74
C GLY A 333 -15.43 -14.04 10.25
N SER A 334 -16.69 -14.42 10.07
CA SER A 334 -17.85 -13.66 10.55
C SER A 334 -17.97 -13.69 12.08
N VAL A 335 -17.80 -14.86 12.70
CA VAL A 335 -17.75 -15.02 14.17
C VAL A 335 -16.61 -14.20 14.76
N LEU A 336 -15.41 -14.32 14.18
CA LEU A 336 -14.23 -13.56 14.63
C LEU A 336 -14.48 -12.05 14.56
N ARG A 337 -15.07 -11.56 13.46
CA ARG A 337 -15.40 -10.13 13.30
C ARG A 337 -16.32 -9.66 14.42
N VAL A 338 -17.38 -10.40 14.70
CA VAL A 338 -18.35 -10.07 15.76
C VAL A 338 -17.69 -10.09 17.14
N LEU A 339 -16.95 -11.15 17.47
CA LEU A 339 -16.27 -11.27 18.76
C LEU A 339 -15.19 -10.19 18.95
N ASN A 340 -14.51 -9.77 17.88
CA ASN A 340 -13.55 -8.67 17.93
C ASN A 340 -14.23 -7.36 18.34
N LEU A 341 -15.42 -7.06 17.81
CA LEU A 341 -16.16 -5.86 18.16
C LEU A 341 -16.58 -5.88 19.65
N ILE A 342 -17.08 -7.00 20.14
CA ILE A 342 -17.50 -7.13 21.54
C ILE A 342 -16.31 -7.04 22.50
N THR A 343 -15.22 -7.76 22.20
CA THR A 343 -14.02 -7.78 23.06
C THR A 343 -13.25 -6.46 23.03
N SER A 344 -13.23 -5.75 21.90
CA SER A 344 -12.56 -4.44 21.77
C SER A 344 -13.32 -3.31 22.47
N ALA A 345 -14.64 -3.43 22.61
CA ALA A 345 -15.42 -2.51 23.45
C ALA A 345 -15.05 -2.62 24.94
N GLY A 346 -14.59 -3.80 25.39
CA GLY A 346 -13.90 -3.99 26.66
C GLY A 346 -14.72 -3.63 27.91
N TYR A 347 -16.05 -3.71 27.86
CA TYR A 347 -16.91 -3.49 29.03
C TYR A 347 -16.83 -4.66 30.01
N SER A 348 -16.65 -4.34 31.29
CA SER A 348 -16.51 -5.31 32.37
C SER A 348 -17.80 -5.55 33.15
N SER A 349 -18.77 -4.63 33.03
CA SER A 349 -20.07 -4.72 33.69
C SER A 349 -21.16 -3.97 32.94
N GLU A 350 -22.41 -4.31 33.23
CA GLU A 350 -23.58 -3.61 32.70
C GLU A 350 -23.65 -2.14 33.14
N SER A 351 -23.27 -1.86 34.39
CA SER A 351 -23.28 -0.49 34.92
C SER A 351 -22.26 0.39 34.22
N GLU A 352 -21.07 -0.14 33.93
CA GLU A 352 -20.04 0.58 33.18
C GLU A 352 -20.52 0.95 31.77
N PHE A 353 -21.19 0.02 31.08
CA PHE A 353 -21.79 0.26 29.77
C PHE A 353 -22.90 1.33 29.86
N LYS A 354 -23.82 1.20 30.82
CA LYS A 354 -24.93 2.15 31.02
C LYS A 354 -24.42 3.55 31.35
N THR A 355 -23.43 3.69 32.22
CA THR A 355 -22.83 5.00 32.54
C THR A 355 -22.15 5.62 31.31
N SER A 356 -21.42 4.80 30.55
CA SER A 356 -20.80 5.20 29.29
C SER A 356 -21.84 5.68 28.28
N TRP A 357 -22.95 4.95 28.16
CA TRP A 357 -24.07 5.31 27.31
C TRP A 357 -24.74 6.60 27.76
N THR A 358 -25.05 6.73 29.05
CA THR A 358 -25.70 7.92 29.62
C THR A 358 -24.83 9.16 29.47
N HIS A 359 -23.52 9.04 29.70
CA HIS A 359 -22.58 10.14 29.48
C HIS A 359 -22.57 10.56 28.01
N LEU A 360 -22.44 9.60 27.10
CA LEU A 360 -22.51 9.84 25.67
C LEU A 360 -23.85 10.50 25.29
N ASN A 361 -24.98 9.88 25.62
CA ASN A 361 -26.33 10.39 25.34
C ASN A 361 -26.57 11.80 25.91
N ARG A 362 -25.92 12.18 27.02
CA ARG A 362 -25.97 13.54 27.59
C ARG A 362 -25.18 14.54 26.73
N VAL A 363 -23.94 14.22 26.37
CA VAL A 363 -23.12 15.06 25.46
C VAL A 363 -23.81 15.27 24.11
N LEU A 364 -24.57 14.25 23.70
CA LEU A 364 -25.37 14.19 22.49
C LEU A 364 -26.69 14.96 22.53
N LYS A 365 -27.16 15.45 23.70
CA LYS A 365 -28.59 15.77 23.85
C LYS A 365 -29.08 17.09 23.23
N PRO A 366 -28.81 18.34 23.69
CA PRO A 366 -27.90 19.30 22.99
C PRO A 366 -27.59 20.62 23.79
N GLU A 367 -26.36 20.92 24.19
CA GLU A 367 -26.04 22.25 24.80
C GLU A 367 -25.52 23.30 23.79
N ILE A 368 -25.41 22.94 22.51
CA ILE A 368 -24.81 23.80 21.48
C ILE A 368 -25.90 24.65 20.82
N SER A 369 -26.09 25.88 21.31
CA SER A 369 -26.94 26.89 20.66
C SER A 369 -26.26 27.41 19.39
N ILE A 370 -26.86 27.23 18.20
CA ILE A 370 -26.35 27.81 16.95
C ILE A 370 -26.67 29.31 16.96
N SER A 371 -25.64 30.17 16.91
CA SER A 371 -25.84 31.62 16.93
C SER A 371 -26.43 32.14 15.61
N ASN A 372 -27.01 33.34 15.65
CA ASN A 372 -27.48 34.03 14.44
C ASN A 372 -26.33 34.29 13.45
N ASP A 373 -25.12 34.56 13.94
CA ASP A 373 -23.93 34.80 13.12
C ASP A 373 -23.53 33.54 12.32
N VAL A 374 -23.64 32.36 12.94
CA VAL A 374 -23.38 31.08 12.27
C VAL A 374 -24.42 30.80 11.18
N THR A 375 -25.69 31.12 11.46
CA THR A 375 -26.77 31.00 10.48
C THR A 375 -26.56 31.98 9.32
N HIS A 376 -26.14 33.21 9.60
CA HIS A 376 -25.80 34.21 8.60
C HIS A 376 -24.62 33.75 7.72
N PHE A 377 -23.56 33.19 8.31
CA PHE A 377 -22.44 32.58 7.58
C PHE A 377 -22.91 31.50 6.59
N LEU A 378 -23.80 30.60 7.02
CA LEU A 378 -24.34 29.57 6.12
C LEU A 378 -25.09 30.17 4.93
N VAL A 379 -25.86 31.24 5.15
CA VAL A 379 -26.60 31.93 4.09
C VAL A 379 -25.65 32.57 3.07
N ILE A 380 -24.64 33.32 3.54
CA ILE A 380 -23.67 33.97 2.63
C ILE A 380 -22.79 32.94 1.91
N PHE A 381 -22.40 31.86 2.56
CA PHE A 381 -21.63 30.78 1.94
C PHE A 381 -22.46 30.04 0.89
N LYS A 382 -23.74 29.78 1.18
CA LYS A 382 -24.69 29.23 0.19
C LYS A 382 -24.81 30.13 -1.04
N ASN A 383 -24.97 31.45 -0.85
CA ASN A 383 -25.03 32.41 -1.96
C ASN A 383 -23.77 32.34 -2.84
N LEU A 384 -22.59 32.21 -2.23
CA LEU A 384 -21.34 32.04 -2.96
C LEU A 384 -21.33 30.76 -3.81
N THR A 385 -21.75 29.62 -3.24
CA THR A 385 -21.82 28.36 -4.01
C THR A 385 -22.82 28.43 -5.17
N GLU A 386 -23.99 29.02 -4.94
CA GLU A 386 -24.96 29.27 -6.01
C GLU A 386 -24.41 30.17 -7.11
N ALA A 387 -23.57 31.15 -6.77
CA ALA A 387 -22.90 32.00 -7.75
C ALA A 387 -21.95 31.20 -8.66
N PHE A 388 -21.23 30.22 -8.10
CA PHE A 388 -20.37 29.31 -8.88
C PHE A 388 -21.18 28.38 -9.81
N ASP A 389 -22.36 27.93 -9.37
CA ASP A 389 -23.26 27.10 -10.18
C ASP A 389 -23.86 27.91 -11.34
N GLU A 390 -24.40 29.09 -11.05
CA GLU A 390 -24.96 30.02 -12.05
C GLU A 390 -23.91 30.43 -13.08
N TYR A 391 -22.68 30.62 -12.63
CA TYR A 391 -21.55 30.89 -13.51
C TYR A 391 -21.31 29.74 -14.50
N THR A 392 -21.42 28.48 -14.08
CA THR A 392 -21.31 27.32 -14.98
C THR A 392 -22.41 27.33 -16.03
N GLN A 393 -23.62 27.79 -15.68
CA GLN A 393 -24.73 27.96 -16.62
C GLN A 393 -24.45 29.08 -17.64
N VAL A 394 -23.85 30.20 -17.22
CA VAL A 394 -23.43 31.27 -18.14
C VAL A 394 -22.48 30.73 -19.20
N LEU A 395 -21.56 29.82 -18.84
CA LEU A 395 -20.67 29.17 -19.83
C LEU A 395 -21.42 28.42 -20.91
N MET A 396 -22.42 27.66 -20.49
CA MET A 396 -23.27 26.91 -21.41
C MET A 396 -24.08 27.85 -22.30
N MET A 397 -24.60 28.95 -21.76
CA MET A 397 -25.35 29.94 -22.52
C MET A 397 -24.48 30.66 -23.55
N VAL A 398 -23.26 31.08 -23.20
CA VAL A 398 -22.30 31.71 -24.12
C VAL A 398 -21.88 30.74 -25.22
N LYS A 399 -21.59 29.48 -24.88
CA LYS A 399 -21.28 28.45 -25.87
C LYS A 399 -22.45 28.21 -26.84
N THR A 400 -23.67 28.08 -26.30
CA THR A 400 -24.88 27.87 -27.12
C THR A 400 -25.15 29.07 -28.03
N LEU A 401 -24.93 30.30 -27.55
CA LEU A 401 -25.07 31.51 -28.34
C LEU A 401 -24.04 31.56 -29.48
N THR A 402 -22.76 31.34 -29.17
CA THR A 402 -21.67 31.37 -30.17
C THR A 402 -21.80 30.30 -31.24
N GLU A 403 -22.38 29.15 -30.93
CA GLU A 403 -22.66 28.07 -31.88
C GLU A 403 -23.91 28.33 -32.76
N SER A 404 -24.78 29.27 -32.38
CA SER A 404 -26.07 29.53 -33.06
C SER A 404 -25.93 30.20 -34.43
N GLU A 405 -26.85 29.87 -35.34
CA GLU A 405 -26.87 30.45 -36.69
C GLU A 405 -27.23 31.95 -36.67
N GLU A 406 -28.05 32.40 -35.71
CA GLU A 406 -28.36 33.81 -35.55
C GLU A 406 -27.12 34.60 -35.16
N TYR A 407 -26.28 34.07 -34.27
CA TYR A 407 -25.01 34.71 -33.92
C TYR A 407 -24.08 34.84 -35.13
N LYS A 408 -23.86 33.74 -35.87
CA LYS A 408 -23.03 33.77 -37.08
C LYS A 408 -23.57 34.74 -38.13
N THR A 409 -24.89 34.80 -38.30
CA THR A 409 -25.58 35.71 -39.23
C THR A 409 -25.44 37.18 -38.81
N ALA A 410 -25.53 37.47 -37.51
CA ALA A 410 -25.37 38.83 -36.98
C ALA A 410 -23.93 39.33 -37.17
N ILE A 411 -22.93 38.51 -36.84
CA ILE A 411 -21.50 38.88 -36.93
C ILE A 411 -21.02 38.99 -38.39
N SER A 412 -21.37 38.02 -39.25
CA SER A 412 -21.04 38.11 -40.69
C SER A 412 -21.81 39.21 -41.42
N GLY A 413 -22.86 39.76 -40.81
CA GLY A 413 -23.68 40.84 -41.33
C GLY A 413 -23.07 42.24 -41.18
N VAL A 414 -21.96 42.39 -40.45
CA VAL A 414 -21.28 43.69 -40.24
C VAL A 414 -20.91 44.36 -41.56
N GLU A 415 -20.37 43.61 -42.52
CA GLU A 415 -20.02 44.14 -43.84
C GLU A 415 -21.26 44.59 -44.63
N LYS A 416 -22.36 43.83 -44.54
CA LYS A 416 -23.64 44.18 -45.20
C LYS A 416 -24.26 45.45 -44.60
N ILE A 417 -24.03 45.73 -43.32
CA ILE A 417 -24.45 46.99 -42.68
C ILE A 417 -23.53 48.14 -43.11
N LYS A 418 -22.23 47.91 -43.26
CA LYS A 418 -21.30 48.90 -43.81
C LYS A 418 -21.62 49.26 -45.27
N ASP A 419 -22.06 48.31 -46.09
CA ASP A 419 -22.55 48.60 -47.45
C ASP A 419 -23.73 49.59 -47.45
N LEU A 420 -24.56 49.54 -46.40
CA LEU A 420 -25.69 50.43 -46.18
C LEU A 420 -25.23 51.87 -45.86
N GLU A 421 -24.08 52.06 -45.22
CA GLU A 421 -23.45 53.38 -44.99
C GLU A 421 -23.14 54.09 -46.30
N THR A 422 -22.62 53.35 -47.29
CA THR A 422 -22.36 53.84 -48.66
C THR A 422 -23.65 54.11 -49.44
N ALA A 423 -24.70 53.31 -49.25
CA ALA A 423 -25.96 53.44 -50.00
C ALA A 423 -26.90 54.56 -49.49
N VAL A 424 -26.67 55.07 -48.27
CA VAL A 424 -27.37 56.24 -47.69
C VAL A 424 -26.97 57.54 -48.41
N VAL A 425 -25.84 57.54 -49.14
CA VAL A 425 -25.33 58.70 -49.88
C VAL A 425 -25.61 58.52 -51.37
N ILE A 426 -26.45 59.37 -51.93
CA ILE A 426 -26.43 59.63 -53.37
C ILE A 426 -26.04 61.08 -53.55
N ASN A 427 -24.87 61.30 -54.16
CA ASN A 427 -24.39 62.63 -54.51
C ASN A 427 -25.50 63.35 -55.30
N PRO A 428 -25.86 64.60 -54.95
CA PRO A 428 -26.67 65.40 -55.85
C PRO A 428 -25.92 65.46 -57.19
N VAL A 429 -26.54 64.98 -58.26
CA VAL A 429 -25.98 65.09 -59.60
C VAL A 429 -25.72 66.58 -59.84
N THR A 430 -24.45 66.95 -60.01
CA THR A 430 -24.07 68.34 -60.23
C THR A 430 -24.77 68.82 -61.50
N PRO A 431 -25.57 69.90 -61.46
CA PRO A 431 -26.13 70.45 -62.68
C PRO A 431 -24.98 71.04 -63.50
N THR A 432 -24.68 70.38 -64.62
CA THR A 432 -23.92 71.01 -65.69
C THR A 432 -24.85 72.02 -66.36
N SER A 433 -24.68 73.29 -65.98
CA SER A 433 -25.17 74.53 -66.63
C SER A 433 -26.15 75.37 -65.80
N PRO A 434 -25.87 76.67 -65.61
CA PRO A 434 -26.74 77.59 -64.89
C PRO A 434 -27.73 78.24 -65.85
N LYS A 435 -28.99 77.77 -65.87
CA LYS A 435 -30.17 78.60 -66.19
C LYS A 435 -31.49 77.85 -65.93
N GLN A 436 -32.23 78.39 -64.96
CA GLN A 436 -33.68 78.38 -64.78
C GLN A 436 -34.44 77.04 -64.68
N GLY A 437 -35.11 76.87 -63.54
CA GLY A 437 -36.23 75.95 -63.33
C GLY A 437 -36.02 75.11 -62.07
N TYR A 438 -36.92 75.22 -61.08
CA TYR A 438 -36.97 74.34 -59.92
C TYR A 438 -37.06 72.87 -60.39
N SER A 439 -35.95 72.16 -60.42
CA SER A 439 -35.96 70.70 -60.49
C SER A 439 -36.27 70.17 -59.09
N THR A 440 -37.43 69.54 -58.95
CA THR A 440 -37.65 68.57 -57.87
C THR A 440 -36.67 67.42 -58.10
N HIS A 441 -35.53 67.46 -57.43
CA HIS A 441 -34.52 66.41 -57.50
C HIS A 441 -35.13 65.15 -56.88
N LYS A 442 -35.61 64.21 -57.69
CA LYS A 442 -35.97 62.87 -57.21
C LYS A 442 -34.68 62.15 -56.88
N VAL A 443 -34.39 62.00 -55.59
CA VAL A 443 -33.30 61.10 -55.17
C VAL A 443 -33.71 59.66 -55.48
N ASP A 444 -32.85 58.93 -56.19
CA ASP A 444 -33.08 57.52 -56.50
C ASP A 444 -32.93 56.66 -55.23
N ARG A 445 -34.04 56.27 -54.60
CA ARG A 445 -34.01 55.46 -53.36
C ARG A 445 -33.71 53.97 -53.60
N THR A 446 -33.64 53.53 -54.86
CA THR A 446 -33.51 52.11 -55.22
C THR A 446 -32.27 51.42 -54.62
N PRO A 447 -31.07 52.05 -54.60
CA PRO A 447 -29.89 51.45 -53.98
C PRO A 447 -30.04 51.27 -52.47
N PHE A 448 -30.61 52.28 -51.79
CA PHE A 448 -30.88 52.22 -50.36
C PHE A 448 -31.92 51.14 -50.02
N ASP A 449 -33.03 51.05 -50.77
CA ASP A 449 -34.06 50.05 -50.53
C ASP A 449 -33.56 48.61 -50.77
N LYS A 450 -32.68 48.42 -51.75
CA LYS A 450 -32.02 47.13 -52.01
C LYS A 450 -31.05 46.75 -50.89
N ALA A 451 -30.21 47.69 -50.44
CA ALA A 451 -29.28 47.49 -49.33
C ALA A 451 -30.04 47.23 -48.01
N ARG A 452 -31.13 47.96 -47.76
CA ARG A 452 -32.02 47.77 -46.60
C ARG A 452 -32.63 46.38 -46.58
N LYS A 453 -33.07 45.86 -47.74
CA LYS A 453 -33.59 44.48 -47.86
C LYS A 453 -32.52 43.42 -47.56
N SER A 454 -31.27 43.62 -47.98
CA SER A 454 -30.18 42.68 -47.69
C SER A 454 -29.75 42.62 -46.22
N VAL A 455 -30.09 43.63 -45.42
CA VAL A 455 -29.76 43.70 -43.98
C VAL A 455 -30.90 43.20 -43.09
N VAL A 456 -32.09 42.92 -43.63
CA VAL A 456 -33.27 42.44 -42.85
C VAL A 456 -32.94 41.20 -42.01
N GLY A 457 -32.24 40.22 -42.59
CA GLY A 457 -31.83 39.00 -41.87
C GLY A 457 -30.83 39.29 -40.74
N VAL A 458 -29.90 40.21 -40.96
CA VAL A 458 -28.91 40.65 -39.96
C VAL A 458 -29.60 41.37 -38.79
N ARG A 459 -30.61 42.19 -39.09
CA ARG A 459 -31.40 42.93 -38.08
C ARG A 459 -32.22 41.99 -37.18
N ILE A 460 -32.85 40.97 -37.76
CA ILE A 460 -33.58 39.94 -37.01
C ILE A 460 -32.59 39.16 -36.14
N ALA A 461 -31.48 38.71 -36.73
CA ALA A 461 -30.43 37.99 -36.03
C ALA A 461 -29.82 38.80 -34.87
N PHE A 462 -29.56 40.10 -35.06
CA PHE A 462 -29.07 41.00 -34.02
C PHE A 462 -30.07 41.09 -32.86
N SER A 463 -31.36 41.15 -33.16
CA SER A 463 -32.41 41.20 -32.13
C SER A 463 -32.43 39.92 -31.29
N VAL A 464 -32.32 38.75 -31.93
CA VAL A 464 -32.26 37.44 -31.23
C VAL A 464 -30.99 37.31 -30.39
N VAL A 465 -29.84 37.76 -30.91
CA VAL A 465 -28.58 37.76 -30.15
C VAL A 465 -28.69 38.66 -28.92
N LEU A 466 -29.29 39.84 -29.06
CA LEU A 466 -29.49 40.78 -27.95
C LEU A 466 -30.46 40.22 -26.90
N GLU A 467 -31.54 39.56 -27.31
CA GLU A 467 -32.45 38.83 -26.42
C GLU A 467 -31.73 37.72 -25.65
N LYS A 468 -30.80 37.00 -26.28
CA LYS A 468 -29.98 35.96 -25.61
C LYS A 468 -28.88 36.53 -24.71
N LEU A 469 -28.36 37.73 -24.99
CA LEU A 469 -27.38 38.43 -24.14
C LEU A 469 -27.98 39.03 -22.87
N GLN A 470 -29.26 39.39 -22.87
CA GLN A 470 -29.96 39.91 -21.69
C GLN A 470 -29.97 38.95 -20.49
N PRO A 471 -30.40 37.68 -20.60
CA PRO A 471 -30.35 36.75 -19.48
C PRO A 471 -28.92 36.49 -19.02
N ILE A 472 -27.95 36.42 -19.95
CA ILE A 472 -26.51 36.29 -19.61
C ILE A 472 -26.07 37.45 -18.72
N ASN A 473 -26.36 38.70 -19.10
CA ASN A 473 -25.96 39.88 -18.33
C ASN A 473 -26.69 40.00 -16.98
N SER A 474 -27.96 39.56 -16.93
CA SER A 474 -28.74 39.50 -15.68
C SER A 474 -28.14 38.47 -14.71
N THR A 475 -27.78 37.29 -15.20
CA THR A 475 -27.14 36.24 -14.39
C THR A 475 -25.76 36.68 -13.91
N ILE A 476 -24.95 37.32 -14.77
CA ILE A 476 -23.64 37.90 -14.36
C ILE A 476 -23.83 38.93 -13.24
N SER A 477 -24.82 39.82 -13.35
CA SER A 477 -25.11 40.82 -12.31
C SER A 477 -25.49 40.17 -10.98
N ASN A 478 -26.29 39.09 -11.01
CA ASN A 478 -26.66 38.31 -9.83
C ASN A 478 -25.47 37.59 -9.20
N ILE A 479 -24.58 37.01 -10.03
CA ILE A 479 -23.33 36.39 -9.59
C ILE A 479 -22.46 37.42 -8.85
N THR A 480 -22.27 38.61 -9.41
CA THR A 480 -21.51 39.70 -8.77
C THR A 480 -22.12 40.10 -7.44
N GLU A 481 -23.45 40.25 -7.35
CA GLU A 481 -24.12 40.59 -6.09
C GLU A 481 -23.91 39.50 -5.02
N LYS A 482 -24.06 38.22 -5.40
CA LYS A 482 -23.84 37.08 -4.51
C LYS A 482 -22.39 36.98 -4.03
N ILE A 483 -21.41 37.17 -4.92
CA ILE A 483 -19.98 37.20 -4.56
C ILE A 483 -19.69 38.37 -3.61
N ASN A 484 -20.20 39.56 -3.89
CA ASN A 484 -20.02 40.74 -3.05
C ASN A 484 -20.64 40.54 -1.66
N SER A 485 -21.78 39.84 -1.57
CA SER A 485 -22.41 39.51 -0.29
C SER A 485 -21.53 38.63 0.60
N PHE A 486 -20.67 37.80 -0.01
CA PHE A 486 -19.76 36.94 0.73
C PHE A 486 -18.69 37.77 1.47
N SER A 487 -18.28 38.95 1.01
CA SER A 487 -17.25 39.80 1.67
C SER A 487 -17.48 40.10 3.17
N SER A 488 -18.71 39.91 3.66
CA SER A 488 -19.13 39.99 5.06
C SER A 488 -18.72 38.80 5.94
N TRP A 489 -18.13 37.73 5.38
CA TRP A 489 -17.73 36.50 6.10
C TRP A 489 -16.66 36.74 7.18
N LYS A 490 -16.03 37.92 7.22
CA LYS A 490 -14.92 38.31 8.12
C LYS A 490 -15.26 38.33 9.61
N SER A 491 -16.47 37.98 10.03
CA SER A 491 -16.88 37.95 11.43
C SER A 491 -16.09 36.91 12.23
N ASP A 492 -15.44 37.37 13.30
CA ASP A 492 -14.71 36.51 14.24
C ASP A 492 -15.67 35.74 15.18
N GLU A 493 -16.95 36.09 15.19
CA GLU A 493 -17.98 35.52 16.06
C GLU A 493 -18.29 34.07 15.70
N VAL A 494 -18.32 33.75 14.41
CA VAL A 494 -18.55 32.37 13.93
C VAL A 494 -17.34 31.49 14.26
N GLU A 495 -16.14 32.05 14.15
CA GLU A 495 -14.90 31.38 14.55
C GLU A 495 -14.84 31.13 16.06
N LYS A 496 -15.16 32.15 16.88
CA LYS A 496 -15.25 32.04 18.33
C LYS A 496 -16.28 31.00 18.73
N TRP A 497 -17.47 31.03 18.13
CA TRP A 497 -18.52 30.05 18.39
C TRP A 497 -18.07 28.63 18.05
N LEU A 498 -17.40 28.44 16.91
CA LEU A 498 -16.89 27.12 16.53
C LEU A 498 -15.75 26.66 17.41
N LYS A 499 -14.83 27.54 17.82
CA LYS A 499 -13.78 27.21 18.80
C LYS A 499 -14.38 26.77 20.13
N GLN A 500 -15.35 27.52 20.66
CA GLN A 500 -16.04 27.18 21.91
C GLN A 500 -16.81 25.86 21.81
N THR A 501 -17.56 25.68 20.73
CA THR A 501 -18.33 24.46 20.46
C THR A 501 -17.42 23.24 20.29
N SER A 502 -16.34 23.40 19.54
CA SER A 502 -15.32 22.36 19.30
C SER A 502 -14.61 21.98 20.59
N GLU A 503 -14.24 22.97 21.39
CA GLU A 503 -13.56 22.76 22.67
C GLU A 503 -14.48 22.12 23.70
N HIS A 504 -15.75 22.52 23.75
CA HIS A 504 -16.78 21.85 24.56
C HIS A 504 -16.94 20.39 24.14
N LEU A 505 -17.11 20.11 22.85
CA LEU A 505 -17.25 18.74 22.35
C LEU A 505 -15.99 17.90 22.61
N ARG A 506 -14.80 18.48 22.49
CA ARG A 506 -13.53 17.79 22.79
C ARG A 506 -13.35 17.51 24.28
N LYS A 507 -13.70 18.46 25.16
CA LYS A 507 -13.60 18.31 26.63
C LYS A 507 -14.64 17.33 27.18
N SER A 508 -15.83 17.32 26.58
CA SER A 508 -16.95 16.47 27.02
C SER A 508 -16.81 15.02 26.55
N THR A 509 -15.83 14.72 25.68
CA THR A 509 -15.71 13.42 25.02
C THR A 509 -14.38 12.76 25.34
N ASP A 510 -14.42 11.68 26.13
CA ASP A 510 -13.28 10.80 26.35
C ASP A 510 -13.03 9.95 25.08
N GLN A 511 -11.85 10.07 24.50
CA GLN A 511 -11.42 9.31 23.31
C GLN A 511 -11.53 7.80 23.54
N THR A 512 -11.29 7.35 24.77
CA THR A 512 -11.38 5.94 25.18
C THR A 512 -12.84 5.48 25.15
N LEU A 513 -13.74 6.29 25.72
CA LEU A 513 -15.17 6.05 25.70
C LEU A 513 -15.70 5.96 24.26
N LEU A 514 -15.30 6.91 23.41
CA LEU A 514 -15.65 6.92 21.99
C LEU A 514 -15.20 5.65 21.27
N SER A 515 -13.95 5.24 21.46
CA SER A 515 -13.40 4.05 20.81
C SER A 515 -14.17 2.81 21.22
N ARG A 516 -14.46 2.66 22.52
CA ARG A 516 -15.23 1.52 23.06
C ARG A 516 -16.63 1.47 22.49
N MET A 517 -17.31 2.62 22.48
CA MET A 517 -18.65 2.76 21.95
C MET A 517 -18.71 2.55 20.42
N SER A 518 -17.72 3.03 19.65
CA SER A 518 -17.64 2.80 18.19
C SER A 518 -17.72 1.33 17.83
N HIS A 519 -17.05 0.44 18.59
CA HIS A 519 -17.16 -1.00 18.39
C HIS A 519 -18.57 -1.55 18.66
N VAL A 520 -19.30 -0.98 19.64
CA VAL A 520 -20.71 -1.34 19.92
C VAL A 520 -21.60 -1.00 18.73
N PHE A 521 -21.42 0.19 18.14
CA PHE A 521 -22.23 0.60 16.99
C PHE A 521 -21.92 -0.21 15.74
N GLN A 522 -20.65 -0.46 15.46
CA GLN A 522 -20.23 -1.33 14.34
C GLN A 522 -20.81 -2.74 14.46
N PHE A 523 -20.96 -3.27 15.68
CA PHE A 523 -21.61 -4.56 15.91
C PHE A 523 -23.09 -4.51 15.51
N VAL A 524 -23.82 -3.45 15.89
CA VAL A 524 -25.24 -3.33 15.57
C VAL A 524 -25.51 -3.06 14.10
N ASP A 525 -24.61 -2.39 13.39
CA ASP A 525 -24.73 -2.16 11.94
C ASP A 525 -24.51 -3.42 11.10
N SER A 526 -23.73 -4.35 11.62
CA SER A 526 -23.36 -5.58 10.94
C SER A 526 -23.73 -6.79 11.80
N PRO A 527 -25.01 -6.89 12.24
CA PRO A 527 -25.40 -7.93 13.15
C PRO A 527 -25.28 -9.29 12.47
N PRO A 528 -25.08 -10.36 13.24
CA PRO A 528 -25.14 -11.71 12.69
C PRO A 528 -26.51 -11.95 12.04
N LYS A 529 -26.53 -12.45 10.79
CA LYS A 529 -27.76 -12.48 9.97
C LYS A 529 -28.77 -13.60 10.31
N SER A 530 -28.46 -14.49 11.25
CA SER A 530 -29.32 -15.58 11.80
C SER A 530 -28.43 -16.65 12.45
N SER A 531 -29.02 -17.52 13.28
CA SER A 531 -28.33 -18.70 13.86
C SER A 531 -27.87 -19.72 12.82
N SER A 532 -28.55 -19.79 11.68
CA SER A 532 -28.15 -20.65 10.55
C SER A 532 -26.81 -20.26 9.91
N ASN A 533 -26.30 -19.04 10.16
CA ASN A 533 -25.00 -18.60 9.63
C ASN A 533 -23.81 -19.03 10.50
N PHE A 534 -24.07 -19.67 11.64
CA PHE A 534 -23.02 -20.15 12.56
C PHE A 534 -23.21 -21.61 12.94
N SER A 535 -24.23 -22.30 12.41
CA SER A 535 -24.51 -23.70 12.79
C SER A 535 -23.30 -24.62 12.58
N ASP A 536 -22.52 -24.35 11.54
CA ASP A 536 -21.35 -25.17 11.22
C ASP A 536 -20.15 -24.82 12.12
N PHE A 537 -20.14 -23.65 12.77
CA PHE A 537 -19.06 -23.24 13.67
C PHE A 537 -18.93 -24.18 14.88
N THR A 538 -20.03 -24.48 15.58
CA THR A 538 -20.00 -25.43 16.71
C THR A 538 -19.63 -26.84 16.26
N GLN A 539 -20.24 -27.31 15.15
CA GLN A 539 -19.97 -28.65 14.63
C GLN A 539 -18.49 -28.82 14.22
N VAL A 540 -17.90 -27.81 13.60
CA VAL A 540 -16.48 -27.81 13.23
C VAL A 540 -15.59 -27.70 14.46
N CYS A 541 -15.94 -26.89 15.48
CA CYS A 541 -15.20 -26.87 16.75
C CYS A 541 -15.18 -28.26 17.41
N SER A 542 -16.30 -28.99 17.40
CA SER A 542 -16.39 -30.35 17.91
C SER A 542 -15.46 -31.33 17.18
N LYS A 543 -15.57 -31.36 15.83
CA LYS A 543 -14.70 -32.19 14.99
C LYS A 543 -13.23 -31.82 15.14
N LEU A 544 -12.92 -30.52 15.22
CA LEU A 544 -11.55 -30.04 15.40
C LEU A 544 -11.00 -30.41 16.78
N ALA A 545 -11.79 -30.32 17.85
CA ALA A 545 -11.37 -30.77 19.17
C ALA A 545 -10.95 -32.25 19.15
N ALA A 546 -11.69 -33.10 18.43
CA ALA A 546 -11.32 -34.49 18.20
C ALA A 546 -10.02 -34.62 17.39
N SER A 547 -9.86 -33.85 16.30
CA SER A 547 -8.62 -33.83 15.50
C SER A 547 -7.41 -33.35 16.31
N VAL A 548 -7.56 -32.33 17.16
CA VAL A 548 -6.48 -31.83 18.04
C VAL A 548 -6.09 -32.87 19.07
N LYS A 549 -7.05 -33.58 19.65
CA LYS A 549 -6.75 -34.68 20.58
C LYS A 549 -5.95 -35.78 19.90
N SER A 550 -6.38 -36.20 18.71
CA SER A 550 -5.64 -37.16 17.86
C SER A 550 -4.24 -36.66 17.50
N ALA A 551 -4.13 -35.39 17.10
CA ALA A 551 -2.86 -34.75 16.77
C ALA A 551 -1.89 -34.74 17.96
N THR A 552 -2.37 -34.39 19.15
CA THR A 552 -1.59 -34.36 20.38
C THR A 552 -1.01 -35.73 20.69
N THR A 553 -1.83 -36.79 20.62
CA THR A 553 -1.36 -38.17 20.81
C THR A 553 -0.33 -38.59 19.76
N LYS A 554 -0.51 -38.20 18.49
CA LYS A 554 0.48 -38.48 17.43
C LYS A 554 1.81 -37.75 17.70
N VAL A 555 1.77 -36.48 18.14
CA VAL A 555 2.97 -35.70 18.50
C VAL A 555 3.70 -36.34 19.69
N GLU A 556 2.99 -36.74 20.74
CA GLU A 556 3.58 -37.45 21.90
C GLU A 556 4.25 -38.78 21.47
N GLY A 557 3.64 -39.51 20.53
CA GLY A 557 4.23 -40.71 19.94
C GLY A 557 5.55 -40.42 19.19
N LEU A 558 5.60 -39.33 18.42
CA LEU A 558 6.83 -38.88 17.75
C LEU A 558 7.91 -38.48 18.76
N GLN A 559 7.55 -37.76 19.83
CA GLN A 559 8.46 -37.37 20.91
C GLN A 559 9.07 -38.60 21.59
N THR A 560 8.25 -39.62 21.84
CA THR A 560 8.70 -40.89 22.41
C THR A 560 9.68 -41.60 21.48
N LYS A 561 9.38 -41.67 20.17
CA LYS A 561 10.26 -42.28 19.16
C LYS A 561 11.62 -41.58 19.08
N LEU A 562 11.65 -40.25 19.24
CA LEU A 562 12.86 -39.43 19.13
C LEU A 562 13.60 -39.21 20.45
N SER A 563 13.09 -39.74 21.57
CA SER A 563 13.66 -39.55 22.91
C SER A 563 15.14 -39.98 23.03
N ASN A 564 15.52 -41.05 22.31
CA ASN A 564 16.90 -41.56 22.28
C ASN A 564 17.90 -40.59 21.66
N LEU A 565 17.44 -39.60 20.88
CA LEU A 565 18.31 -38.58 20.29
C LEU A 565 18.68 -37.47 21.29
N LYS A 566 18.09 -37.44 22.50
CA LYS A 566 18.41 -36.41 23.51
C LYS A 566 19.89 -36.32 23.83
N ASP A 567 20.57 -37.47 23.87
CA ASP A 567 22.00 -37.57 24.21
C ASP A 567 22.91 -37.61 22.97
N ASP A 568 22.37 -37.45 21.76
CA ASP A 568 23.18 -37.42 20.54
C ASP A 568 24.09 -36.18 20.49
N LYS A 569 25.28 -36.36 19.91
CA LYS A 569 26.36 -35.36 19.84
C LYS A 569 25.91 -34.03 19.22
N TYR A 570 24.94 -34.08 18.31
CA TYR A 570 24.46 -32.91 17.58
C TYR A 570 23.20 -32.26 18.18
N THR A 571 22.51 -32.95 19.09
CA THR A 571 21.26 -32.47 19.71
C THR A 571 21.46 -31.23 20.55
N LYS A 572 22.58 -31.12 21.31
CA LYS A 572 22.91 -29.90 22.05
C LYS A 572 22.94 -28.66 21.15
N TYR A 573 23.51 -28.79 19.95
CA TYR A 573 23.61 -27.69 18.99
C TYR A 573 22.24 -27.38 18.34
N LEU A 574 21.41 -28.40 18.08
CA LEU A 574 20.02 -28.21 17.61
C LEU A 574 19.20 -27.41 18.63
N MET A 575 19.34 -27.71 19.93
CA MET A 575 18.66 -27.00 21.01
C MET A 575 19.11 -25.55 21.16
N GLU A 576 20.40 -25.27 20.97
CA GLU A 576 20.91 -23.89 20.96
C GLU A 576 20.35 -23.08 19.78
N PHE A 577 20.13 -23.72 18.63
CA PHE A 577 19.55 -23.08 17.45
C PHE A 577 18.06 -22.76 17.61
N ASN A 578 17.27 -23.61 18.27
CA ASN A 578 15.82 -23.44 18.45
C ASN A 578 15.43 -22.12 19.18
N LYS A 579 16.37 -21.47 19.85
CA LYS A 579 16.16 -20.15 20.48
C LYS A 579 16.03 -19.00 19.46
N TYR A 580 16.41 -19.21 18.20
CA TYR A 580 16.42 -18.17 17.18
C TYR A 580 15.23 -18.31 16.23
N ASN A 581 14.35 -17.30 16.22
CA ASN A 581 13.24 -17.23 15.25
C ASN A 581 13.77 -16.76 13.88
N VAL A 582 14.50 -17.61 13.16
CA VAL A 582 15.03 -17.31 11.80
C VAL A 582 13.93 -17.50 10.75
N THR A 583 13.11 -18.54 10.92
CA THR A 583 12.13 -19.02 9.95
C THR A 583 11.12 -17.95 9.54
N GLN A 584 10.42 -17.32 10.48
CA GLN A 584 9.40 -16.31 10.16
C GLN A 584 9.99 -15.07 9.48
N LYS A 585 11.22 -14.68 9.85
CA LYS A 585 11.90 -13.51 9.29
C LYS A 585 12.29 -13.76 7.83
N PHE A 586 12.78 -14.95 7.54
CA PHE A 586 13.19 -15.34 6.20
C PHE A 586 11.99 -15.59 5.29
N GLN A 587 10.91 -16.16 5.83
CA GLN A 587 9.65 -16.26 5.10
C GLN A 587 9.09 -14.87 4.74
N SER A 588 9.17 -13.91 5.67
CA SER A 588 8.75 -12.53 5.40
C SER A 588 9.62 -11.87 4.33
N GLY A 589 10.94 -12.06 4.39
CA GLY A 589 11.86 -11.62 3.34
C GLY A 589 11.57 -12.24 1.97
N PHE A 590 11.33 -13.56 1.92
CA PHE A 590 10.91 -14.28 0.72
C PHE A 590 9.67 -13.65 0.08
N THR A 591 8.62 -13.42 0.87
CA THR A 591 7.38 -12.80 0.41
C THR A 591 7.62 -11.40 -0.13
N LEU A 592 8.38 -10.57 0.59
CA LEU A 592 8.71 -9.20 0.16
C LEU A 592 9.48 -9.19 -1.17
N PHE A 593 10.48 -10.05 -1.34
CA PHE A 593 11.23 -10.12 -2.60
C PHE A 593 10.39 -10.62 -3.78
N LYS A 594 9.46 -11.57 -3.57
CA LYS A 594 8.48 -11.94 -4.61
C LYS A 594 7.56 -10.77 -4.96
N LEU A 595 7.09 -10.03 -3.96
CA LEU A 595 6.27 -8.84 -4.17
C LEU A 595 7.05 -7.75 -4.94
N PHE A 596 8.34 -7.55 -4.68
CA PHE A 596 9.16 -6.60 -5.44
C PHE A 596 9.30 -7.00 -6.91
N ASP A 597 9.50 -8.28 -7.19
CA ASP A 597 9.50 -8.79 -8.57
C ASP A 597 8.15 -8.54 -9.26
N GLN A 598 7.04 -8.80 -8.55
CA GLN A 598 5.69 -8.54 -9.04
C GLN A 598 5.43 -7.05 -9.25
N VAL A 599 5.91 -6.16 -8.37
CA VAL A 599 5.78 -4.69 -8.51
C VAL A 599 6.49 -4.22 -9.78
N ILE A 600 7.69 -4.74 -10.05
CA ILE A 600 8.42 -4.39 -11.28
C ILE A 600 7.66 -4.87 -12.52
N LYS A 601 7.22 -6.13 -12.53
CA LYS A 601 6.49 -6.71 -13.67
C LYS A 601 5.12 -6.05 -13.89
N GLY A 602 4.44 -5.69 -12.81
CA GLY A 602 3.11 -5.08 -12.79
C GLY A 602 3.11 -3.55 -12.86
N SER A 603 4.26 -2.89 -12.98
CA SER A 603 4.37 -1.42 -12.87
C SER A 603 3.48 -0.66 -13.84
N ALA A 604 3.30 -1.16 -15.07
CA ALA A 604 2.43 -0.52 -16.06
C ALA A 604 0.95 -0.51 -15.62
N GLY A 605 0.50 -1.56 -14.93
CA GLY A 605 -0.85 -1.64 -14.36
C GLY A 605 -1.06 -0.59 -13.27
N PHE A 606 -0.10 -0.46 -12.34
CA PHE A 606 -0.15 0.56 -11.29
C PHE A 606 -0.10 1.99 -11.86
N GLU A 607 0.75 2.26 -12.84
CA GLU A 607 0.81 3.58 -13.49
C GLU A 607 -0.52 3.94 -14.17
N THR A 608 -1.17 2.96 -14.81
CA THR A 608 -2.50 3.14 -15.41
C THR A 608 -3.55 3.40 -14.33
N PHE A 609 -3.51 2.67 -13.21
CA PHE A 609 -4.38 2.90 -12.06
C PHE A 609 -4.22 4.32 -11.50
N PHE A 610 -2.99 4.80 -11.31
CA PHE A 610 -2.73 6.15 -10.80
C PHE A 610 -3.23 7.24 -11.76
N LYS A 611 -3.02 7.08 -13.07
CA LYS A 611 -3.56 8.01 -14.09
C LYS A 611 -5.08 8.07 -14.06
N LYS A 612 -5.75 6.93 -13.90
CA LYS A 612 -7.22 6.90 -13.78
C LYS A 612 -7.72 7.56 -12.50
N GLY A 613 -7.01 7.41 -11.39
CA GLY A 613 -7.35 8.11 -10.16
C GLY A 613 -7.14 9.63 -10.26
N ASP A 614 -6.10 10.10 -10.95
CA ASP A 614 -5.92 11.53 -11.22
C ASP A 614 -7.08 12.10 -12.05
N LEU A 615 -7.57 11.36 -13.05
CA LEU A 615 -8.77 11.73 -13.81
C LEU A 615 -10.02 11.75 -12.92
N MET A 616 -10.20 10.75 -12.06
CA MET A 616 -11.30 10.71 -11.10
C MET A 616 -11.28 11.91 -10.15
N GLU A 617 -10.10 12.28 -9.63
CA GLU A 617 -9.93 13.46 -8.79
C GLU A 617 -10.39 14.73 -9.53
N LYS A 618 -10.00 14.88 -10.81
CA LYS A 618 -10.43 16.01 -11.64
C LYS A 618 -11.95 16.06 -11.81
N GLU A 619 -12.60 14.92 -12.07
CA GLU A 619 -14.06 14.84 -12.18
C GLU A 619 -14.75 15.18 -10.85
N ILE A 620 -14.25 14.67 -9.71
CA ILE A 620 -14.79 15.00 -8.38
C ILE A 620 -14.63 16.49 -8.08
N ARG A 621 -13.50 17.10 -8.45
CA ARG A 621 -13.27 18.55 -8.27
C ARG A 621 -14.28 19.38 -9.06
N ASN A 622 -14.75 18.89 -10.20
CA ASN A 622 -15.71 19.54 -11.09
C ASN A 622 -17.19 19.32 -10.72
N LEU A 623 -17.48 18.45 -9.75
CA LEU A 623 -18.85 18.27 -9.24
C LEU A 623 -19.37 19.53 -8.54
N ASP A 624 -20.71 19.66 -8.54
CA ASP A 624 -21.44 20.63 -7.73
C ASP A 624 -20.98 20.53 -6.26
N TYR A 625 -20.69 21.68 -5.67
CA TYR A 625 -20.23 21.78 -4.31
C TYR A 625 -21.25 21.30 -3.27
N LYS A 626 -22.54 21.33 -3.62
CA LYS A 626 -23.65 20.82 -2.80
C LYS A 626 -23.74 19.29 -2.81
N ASP A 627 -22.96 18.59 -3.64
CA ASP A 627 -22.90 17.13 -3.58
C ASP A 627 -22.33 16.69 -2.21
N ALA A 628 -23.21 16.08 -1.41
CA ALA A 628 -22.92 15.65 -0.05
C ALA A 628 -21.73 14.66 0.04
N ASN A 629 -21.40 13.95 -1.05
CA ASN A 629 -20.33 12.96 -1.10
C ASN A 629 -18.99 13.54 -1.57
N ARG A 630 -19.00 14.65 -2.32
CA ARG A 630 -17.81 15.27 -2.93
C ARG A 630 -16.65 15.43 -1.96
N ARG A 631 -16.92 15.88 -0.74
CA ARG A 631 -15.88 16.02 0.30
C ARG A 631 -15.27 14.69 0.72
N GLY A 632 -16.10 13.70 1.02
CA GLY A 632 -15.64 12.38 1.44
C GLY A 632 -14.74 11.77 0.37
N TRP A 633 -15.10 12.00 -0.90
CA TRP A 633 -14.31 11.62 -2.05
C TRP A 633 -12.99 12.40 -2.17
N MET A 634 -12.99 13.72 -1.99
CA MET A 634 -11.76 14.52 -1.99
C MET A 634 -10.78 14.12 -0.87
N LYS A 635 -11.27 13.77 0.32
CA LYS A 635 -10.42 13.27 1.41
C LYS A 635 -9.79 11.91 1.05
N LYS A 636 -10.57 11.01 0.45
CA LYS A 636 -10.04 9.75 -0.10
C LYS A 636 -9.01 10.02 -1.21
N MET A 637 -9.23 11.01 -2.09
CA MET A 637 -8.24 11.42 -3.11
C MET A 637 -6.93 11.93 -2.51
N LYS A 638 -6.95 12.65 -1.39
CA LYS A 638 -5.71 13.03 -0.70
C LYS A 638 -4.92 11.81 -0.22
N ILE A 639 -5.59 10.78 0.30
CA ILE A 639 -4.96 9.51 0.65
C ILE A 639 -4.41 8.83 -0.61
N PHE A 640 -5.18 8.81 -1.70
CA PHE A 640 -4.74 8.26 -2.98
C PHE A 640 -3.44 8.89 -3.48
N GLN A 641 -3.31 10.22 -3.43
CA GLN A 641 -2.09 10.91 -3.83
C GLN A 641 -0.89 10.58 -2.93
N SER A 642 -1.12 10.40 -1.62
CA SER A 642 -0.08 9.90 -0.70
C SER A 642 0.37 8.48 -1.05
N VAL A 643 -0.59 7.56 -1.30
CA VAL A 643 -0.31 6.18 -1.74
C VAL A 643 0.49 6.16 -3.04
N LYS A 644 0.11 7.02 -4.01
CA LYS A 644 0.82 7.19 -5.29
C LYS A 644 2.26 7.63 -5.10
N SER A 645 2.51 8.67 -4.29
CA SER A 645 3.89 9.13 -4.00
C SER A 645 4.73 8.02 -3.41
N LYS A 646 4.23 7.38 -2.35
CA LYS A 646 4.91 6.27 -1.68
C LYS A 646 5.19 5.10 -2.62
N PHE A 647 4.28 4.78 -3.54
CA PHE A 647 4.49 3.74 -4.55
C PHE A 647 5.68 4.06 -5.46
N PHE A 648 5.79 5.29 -5.97
CA PHE A 648 6.90 5.66 -6.85
C PHE A 648 8.23 5.71 -6.11
N GLU A 649 8.25 6.20 -4.87
CA GLU A 649 9.42 6.14 -3.99
C GLU A 649 9.85 4.69 -3.73
N MET A 650 8.90 3.82 -3.35
CA MET A 650 9.12 2.40 -3.17
C MET A 650 9.67 1.73 -4.45
N LYS A 651 9.07 1.99 -5.61
CA LYS A 651 9.52 1.46 -6.91
C LYS A 651 10.95 1.89 -7.22
N ALA A 652 11.30 3.16 -6.99
CA ALA A 652 12.66 3.66 -7.20
C ALA A 652 13.67 2.93 -6.30
N GLU A 653 13.31 2.72 -5.03
CA GLU A 653 14.16 2.09 -4.02
C GLU A 653 14.32 0.58 -4.26
N ILE A 654 13.29 -0.08 -4.81
CA ILE A 654 13.35 -1.45 -5.35
C ILE A 654 14.28 -1.51 -6.57
N LEU A 655 14.14 -0.61 -7.55
CA LEU A 655 14.97 -0.61 -8.75
C LEU A 655 16.45 -0.36 -8.44
N LYS A 656 16.74 0.55 -7.50
CA LYS A 656 18.10 0.80 -6.99
C LYS A 656 18.71 -0.46 -6.40
N ARG A 657 17.96 -1.19 -5.56
CA ARG A 657 18.35 -2.50 -5.00
C ARG A 657 18.57 -3.53 -6.09
N ARG A 658 17.69 -3.60 -7.10
CA ARG A 658 17.85 -4.51 -8.23
C ARG A 658 19.20 -4.29 -8.91
N GLY A 659 19.55 -3.03 -9.20
CA GLY A 659 20.83 -2.67 -9.80
C GLY A 659 22.03 -3.14 -8.96
N PHE A 660 21.96 -2.97 -7.64
CA PHE A 660 23.00 -3.45 -6.73
C PHE A 660 23.06 -4.99 -6.64
N TYR A 661 21.92 -5.68 -6.57
CA TYR A 661 21.90 -7.13 -6.36
C TYR A 661 22.24 -7.93 -7.62
N THR A 662 21.94 -7.40 -8.80
CA THR A 662 22.10 -8.11 -10.08
C THR A 662 23.51 -8.65 -10.33
N PRO A 663 24.60 -7.87 -10.16
CA PRO A 663 25.96 -8.36 -10.40
C PRO A 663 26.49 -9.29 -9.31
N GLU A 664 25.88 -9.31 -8.12
CA GLU A 664 26.39 -10.07 -6.97
C GLU A 664 26.00 -11.55 -7.02
N SER A 665 26.88 -12.41 -6.49
CA SER A 665 26.57 -13.83 -6.29
C SER A 665 25.59 -14.03 -5.13
N ILE A 666 24.80 -15.11 -5.15
CA ILE A 666 23.86 -15.39 -4.05
C ILE A 666 24.57 -15.60 -2.70
N GLU A 667 25.79 -16.15 -2.73
CA GLU A 667 26.65 -16.34 -1.56
C GLU A 667 27.01 -15.00 -0.92
N ASN A 668 27.44 -14.04 -1.74
CA ASN A 668 27.75 -12.69 -1.29
C ASN A 668 26.50 -12.02 -0.74
N LEU A 669 25.40 -12.06 -1.49
CA LEU A 669 24.14 -11.44 -1.09
C LEU A 669 23.66 -11.93 0.27
N MET A 670 23.63 -13.25 0.49
CA MET A 670 23.20 -13.84 1.76
C MET A 670 24.12 -13.46 2.93
N SER A 671 25.38 -13.09 2.67
CA SER A 671 26.30 -12.62 3.70
C SER A 671 26.09 -11.16 4.13
N LEU A 672 25.31 -10.38 3.37
CA LEU A 672 25.06 -8.97 3.62
C LEU A 672 24.04 -8.78 4.76
N ARG A 673 24.44 -8.02 5.78
CA ARG A 673 23.57 -7.69 6.92
C ARG A 673 22.26 -7.05 6.49
N TRP A 674 22.36 -6.11 5.56
CA TRP A 674 21.29 -5.21 5.18
C TRP A 674 20.35 -5.80 4.12
N LEU A 675 20.62 -7.02 3.59
CA LEU A 675 19.79 -7.64 2.54
C LEU A 675 18.31 -7.72 2.95
N VAL A 676 18.06 -8.18 4.19
CA VAL A 676 16.71 -8.33 4.75
C VAL A 676 16.41 -7.24 5.79
N GLU A 677 17.40 -6.80 6.57
CA GLU A 677 17.18 -5.81 7.63
C GLU A 677 16.73 -4.44 7.10
N ASN A 678 17.25 -4.00 5.96
CA ASN A 678 16.89 -2.70 5.36
C ASN A 678 15.62 -2.75 4.50
N LEU A 679 14.88 -3.87 4.52
CA LEU A 679 13.56 -3.94 3.89
C LEU A 679 12.50 -3.18 4.70
N ALA A 680 12.74 -2.98 6.00
CA ALA A 680 11.90 -2.16 6.87
C ALA A 680 11.88 -0.67 6.44
N ASP A 681 12.96 -0.20 5.81
CA ASP A 681 13.11 1.21 5.42
C ASP A 681 12.44 1.53 4.06
N ILE A 682 11.93 0.51 3.36
CA ILE A 682 11.26 0.70 2.08
C ILE A 682 9.85 1.29 2.34
N PRO A 683 9.45 2.39 1.67
CA PRO A 683 8.13 2.97 1.85
C PRO A 683 7.01 1.95 1.63
N ASN A 684 6.00 1.95 2.51
CA ASN A 684 4.81 1.12 2.39
C ASN A 684 3.64 1.97 1.86
N PRO A 685 3.16 1.73 0.63
CA PRO A 685 2.04 2.48 0.05
C PRO A 685 0.69 2.18 0.70
N GLU A 686 0.51 1.02 1.37
CA GLU A 686 -0.75 0.61 2.01
C GLU A 686 -1.96 0.61 1.05
N LEU A 687 -1.79 -0.01 -0.13
CA LEU A 687 -2.87 -0.12 -1.10
C LEU A 687 -3.69 -1.40 -0.87
N VAL A 688 -5.00 -1.26 -0.65
CA VAL A 688 -5.96 -2.36 -0.63
C VAL A 688 -6.92 -2.21 -1.82
N VAL A 689 -6.76 -3.05 -2.84
CA VAL A 689 -7.43 -2.95 -4.15
C VAL A 689 -8.95 -3.00 -4.00
N SER A 690 -9.48 -3.82 -3.10
CA SER A 690 -10.92 -3.93 -2.85
C SER A 690 -11.53 -2.60 -2.36
N GLN A 691 -10.87 -1.92 -1.42
CA GLN A 691 -11.33 -0.62 -0.90
C GLN A 691 -11.39 0.44 -2.01
N TRP A 692 -10.37 0.49 -2.86
CA TRP A 692 -10.33 1.42 -4.00
C TRP A 692 -11.31 1.06 -5.09
N THR A 693 -11.55 -0.23 -5.31
CA THR A 693 -12.54 -0.71 -6.27
C THR A 693 -13.95 -0.34 -5.84
N ASP A 694 -14.29 -0.52 -4.56
CA ASP A 694 -15.60 -0.16 -4.03
C ASP A 694 -15.81 1.34 -4.01
N TYR A 695 -14.76 2.11 -3.67
CA TYR A 695 -14.78 3.55 -3.80
C TYR A 695 -14.96 4.03 -5.25
N ALA A 696 -14.27 3.41 -6.22
CA ALA A 696 -14.46 3.74 -7.63
C ALA A 696 -15.90 3.44 -8.10
N LYS A 697 -16.51 2.34 -7.62
CA LYS A 697 -17.94 2.03 -7.88
C LYS A 697 -18.86 3.07 -7.25
N GLU A 698 -18.55 3.53 -6.03
CA GLU A 698 -19.30 4.57 -5.32
C GLU A 698 -19.32 5.86 -6.14
N VAL A 699 -18.16 6.35 -6.57
CA VAL A 699 -18.04 7.57 -7.38
C VAL A 699 -18.72 7.39 -8.73
N LYS A 700 -18.57 6.22 -9.37
CA LYS A 700 -19.17 5.93 -10.69
C LYS A 700 -20.69 6.01 -10.71
N LYS A 701 -21.37 5.72 -9.58
CA LYS A 701 -22.83 5.87 -9.48
C LYS A 701 -23.28 7.32 -9.70
N SER A 702 -22.43 8.29 -9.36
CA SER A 702 -22.72 9.72 -9.50
C SER A 702 -22.01 10.36 -10.70
N ILE A 703 -20.85 9.83 -11.12
CA ILE A 703 -20.10 10.28 -12.30
C ILE A 703 -19.92 9.09 -13.28
N PRO A 704 -20.82 8.90 -14.25
CA PRO A 704 -20.81 7.73 -15.12
C PRO A 704 -19.65 7.69 -16.14
N ASN A 705 -18.96 8.81 -16.40
CA ASN A 705 -17.94 8.90 -17.44
C ASN A 705 -16.57 8.36 -16.99
N ASN A 706 -16.00 7.44 -17.79
CA ASN A 706 -14.60 6.95 -17.78
C ASN A 706 -13.98 6.41 -16.48
N ILE A 707 -14.76 6.17 -15.43
CA ILE A 707 -14.28 5.45 -14.24
C ILE A 707 -14.35 3.94 -14.53
N THR A 708 -13.20 3.33 -14.85
CA THR A 708 -13.02 1.87 -14.95
C THR A 708 -12.24 1.34 -13.75
N ALA A 709 -12.63 0.15 -13.30
CA ALA A 709 -12.09 -0.49 -12.10
C ALA A 709 -10.58 -0.78 -12.24
N ALA A 710 -9.98 -1.02 -11.08
CA ALA A 710 -8.57 -1.36 -10.90
C ALA A 710 -8.27 -2.78 -11.41
N ASP A 711 -8.27 -2.98 -12.72
CA ASP A 711 -7.95 -4.28 -13.32
C ASP A 711 -6.43 -4.46 -13.44
N GLY A 712 -5.91 -5.60 -12.97
CA GLY A 712 -4.52 -5.99 -13.15
C GLY A 712 -3.51 -5.41 -12.14
N ILE A 713 -3.98 -4.91 -10.99
CA ILE A 713 -3.12 -4.55 -9.84
C ILE A 713 -3.40 -5.47 -8.64
N PHE A 714 -2.52 -5.45 -7.65
CA PHE A 714 -2.61 -6.27 -6.44
C PHE A 714 -2.39 -5.42 -5.17
N ASP A 715 -2.74 -5.99 -4.02
CA ASP A 715 -2.60 -5.31 -2.72
C ASP A 715 -1.13 -5.03 -2.39
N LEU A 716 -0.85 -3.81 -1.93
CA LEU A 716 0.46 -3.37 -1.48
C LEU A 716 0.41 -3.10 0.02
N ASN A 717 0.45 -4.16 0.83
CA ASN A 717 0.59 -4.06 2.27
C ASN A 717 1.80 -4.85 2.75
N PHE A 718 2.92 -4.15 2.93
CA PHE A 718 4.19 -4.77 3.28
C PHE A 718 4.49 -4.71 4.78
N ALA A 719 3.77 -3.88 5.55
CA ALA A 719 4.06 -3.58 6.96
C ALA A 719 4.21 -4.84 7.81
N ALA A 720 3.27 -5.78 7.71
CA ALA A 720 3.28 -7.01 8.52
C ALA A 720 4.51 -7.90 8.25
N HIS A 721 5.09 -7.85 7.05
CA HIS A 721 6.30 -8.58 6.70
C HIS A 721 7.57 -7.76 7.00
N GLN A 722 7.52 -6.44 6.83
CA GLN A 722 8.63 -5.53 7.11
C GLN A 722 8.98 -5.50 8.60
N GLU A 723 7.98 -5.45 9.49
CA GLU A 723 8.19 -5.47 10.95
C GLU A 723 8.96 -6.74 11.39
N LYS A 724 8.64 -7.87 10.76
CA LYS A 724 9.26 -9.17 11.04
C LYS A 724 10.70 -9.29 10.53
N CYS A 725 11.16 -8.40 9.63
CA CYS A 725 12.51 -8.45 9.07
C CYS A 725 13.60 -7.90 10.01
N SER A 726 13.23 -7.26 11.13
CA SER A 726 14.17 -6.77 12.14
C SER A 726 15.06 -7.89 12.70
N MET A 727 16.36 -7.63 12.93
CA MET A 727 17.34 -8.62 13.43
C MET A 727 17.43 -9.93 12.61
N ALA A 728 16.96 -9.96 11.35
CA ALA A 728 16.98 -11.16 10.52
C ALA A 728 18.42 -11.65 10.29
N TYR A 729 19.39 -10.74 10.16
CA TYR A 729 20.78 -11.12 9.92
C TYR A 729 21.46 -11.71 11.15
N ALA A 730 21.23 -11.14 12.34
CA ALA A 730 21.77 -11.69 13.58
C ALA A 730 21.29 -13.14 13.80
N ASN A 731 20.00 -13.37 13.57
CA ASN A 731 19.37 -14.69 13.62
C ASN A 731 19.92 -15.63 12.53
N TYR A 732 20.09 -15.14 11.31
CA TYR A 732 20.70 -15.91 10.23
C TYR A 732 22.15 -16.31 10.51
N LYS A 733 22.94 -15.43 11.11
CA LYS A 733 24.32 -15.73 11.50
C LYS A 733 24.38 -16.87 12.52
N ALA A 734 23.36 -17.03 13.36
CA ALA A 734 23.24 -18.19 14.25
C ALA A 734 23.00 -19.48 13.45
N LEU A 735 22.07 -19.48 12.47
CA LEU A 735 21.87 -20.61 11.55
C LEU A 735 23.16 -20.97 10.80
N LEU A 736 23.84 -19.98 10.22
CA LEU A 736 25.10 -20.20 9.52
C LEU A 736 26.20 -20.74 10.43
N ARG A 737 26.32 -20.23 11.66
CA ARG A 737 27.29 -20.75 12.65
C ARG A 737 26.99 -22.21 12.97
N PHE A 738 25.73 -22.54 13.20
CA PHE A 738 25.29 -23.91 13.44
C PHE A 738 25.63 -24.83 12.26
N CYS A 739 25.24 -24.46 11.04
CA CYS A 739 25.58 -25.24 9.84
C CYS A 739 27.10 -25.35 9.63
N LYS A 740 27.87 -24.29 9.87
CA LYS A 740 29.33 -24.31 9.78
C LYS A 740 29.97 -25.21 10.84
N SER A 741 29.44 -25.25 12.06
CA SER A 741 29.91 -26.16 13.11
C SER A 741 29.66 -27.62 12.74
N ILE A 742 28.51 -27.93 12.14
CA ILE A 742 28.22 -29.26 11.58
C ILE A 742 29.23 -29.59 10.48
N LEU A 743 29.43 -28.71 9.51
CA LEU A 743 30.36 -28.95 8.40
C LEU A 743 31.82 -29.08 8.88
N ALA A 744 32.22 -28.31 9.90
CA ALA A 744 33.53 -28.46 10.51
C ALA A 744 33.67 -29.82 11.21
N ALA A 745 32.64 -30.27 11.93
CA ALA A 745 32.62 -31.59 12.54
C ALA A 745 32.69 -32.72 11.49
N GLU A 746 32.03 -32.55 10.34
CA GLU A 746 32.11 -33.47 9.19
C GLU A 746 33.53 -33.54 8.62
N LYS A 747 34.18 -32.39 8.41
CA LYS A 747 35.56 -32.36 7.91
C LYS A 747 36.54 -33.00 8.90
N VAL A 748 36.32 -32.82 10.20
CA VAL A 748 37.16 -33.43 11.24
C VAL A 748 36.91 -34.94 11.38
N SER A 749 35.65 -35.39 11.27
CA SER A 749 35.32 -36.83 11.36
C SER A 749 35.78 -37.64 10.15
N GLN A 750 36.03 -37.00 9.01
CA GLN A 750 36.58 -37.61 7.80
C GLN A 750 38.12 -37.66 7.78
N LEU A 751 38.81 -37.01 8.72
CA LEU A 751 40.27 -37.08 8.82
C LEU A 751 40.70 -38.46 9.33
N THR A 752 41.58 -39.12 8.59
CA THR A 752 42.16 -40.40 9.02
C THR A 752 43.23 -40.17 10.12
N PHE A 753 43.62 -41.24 10.84
CA PHE A 753 44.76 -41.19 11.77
C PHE A 753 46.01 -40.57 11.12
N TRP A 754 46.23 -40.84 9.82
CA TRP A 754 47.35 -40.31 9.04
C TRP A 754 47.26 -38.81 8.81
N ASP A 755 46.06 -38.27 8.59
CA ASP A 755 45.85 -36.83 8.39
C ASP A 755 46.04 -36.05 9.70
N TYR A 756 45.56 -36.61 10.81
CA TYR A 756 45.70 -36.01 12.14
C TYR A 756 47.16 -35.96 12.60
N ASN A 757 47.94 -36.98 12.23
CA ASN A 757 49.33 -37.13 12.66
C ASN A 757 50.36 -36.80 11.58
N LYS A 758 49.94 -36.26 10.42
CA LYS A 758 50.82 -36.00 9.27
C LYS A 758 52.09 -35.23 9.63
N ASN A 759 51.96 -34.20 10.47
CA ASN A 759 53.10 -33.40 10.91
C ASN A 759 53.98 -34.16 11.91
N TRP A 760 53.40 -34.92 12.84
CA TRP A 760 54.14 -35.78 13.77
C TRP A 760 54.89 -36.90 13.05
N ILE A 761 54.27 -37.53 12.06
CA ILE A 761 54.89 -38.57 11.22
C ILE A 761 56.04 -37.99 10.40
N LYS A 762 55.90 -36.77 9.88
CA LYS A 762 57.01 -36.06 9.21
C LYS A 762 58.17 -35.75 10.17
N ILE A 763 57.88 -35.34 11.40
CA ILE A 763 58.89 -35.07 12.43
C ILE A 763 59.62 -36.36 12.82
N VAL A 764 58.89 -37.45 13.08
CA VAL A 764 59.47 -38.76 13.41
C VAL A 764 60.29 -39.30 12.23
N GLY A 765 59.80 -39.16 11.00
CA GLY A 765 60.55 -39.52 9.80
C GLY A 765 61.85 -38.71 9.65
N PHE A 766 61.81 -37.40 9.92
CA PHE A 766 63.01 -36.56 9.91
C PHE A 766 64.02 -36.98 11.00
N ILE A 767 63.56 -37.27 12.22
CA ILE A 767 64.41 -37.76 13.32
C ILE A 767 65.05 -39.10 12.94
N PHE A 768 64.28 -40.03 12.38
CA PHE A 768 64.78 -41.34 11.97
C PHE A 768 65.87 -41.24 10.88
N VAL A 769 65.64 -40.40 9.87
CA VAL A 769 66.64 -40.12 8.82
C VAL A 769 67.90 -39.49 9.41
N THR A 770 67.75 -38.57 10.36
CA THR A 770 68.89 -37.90 11.01
C THR A 770 69.70 -38.88 11.87
N ILE A 771 69.05 -39.81 12.58
CA ILE A 771 69.70 -40.88 13.35
C ILE A 771 70.46 -41.81 12.40
N LEU A 772 69.87 -42.21 11.28
CA LEU A 772 70.53 -43.04 10.27
C LEU A 772 71.78 -42.35 9.69
N ILE A 773 71.67 -41.07 9.36
CA ILE A 773 72.81 -40.28 8.87
C ILE A 773 73.91 -40.23 9.93
N ASN A 774 73.57 -39.97 11.20
CA ASN A 774 74.56 -39.95 12.29
C ASN A 774 75.19 -41.33 12.53
N ALA A 775 74.44 -42.42 12.43
CA ALA A 775 74.96 -43.78 12.57
C ALA A 775 75.94 -44.11 11.43
N VAL A 776 75.63 -43.69 10.19
CA VAL A 776 76.52 -43.85 9.04
C VAL A 776 77.79 -43.00 9.22
N ILE A 777 77.67 -41.75 9.64
CA ILE A 777 78.82 -40.88 9.93
C ILE A 777 79.70 -41.51 11.02
N TYR A 778 79.10 -42.01 12.11
CA TYR A 778 79.81 -42.67 13.20
C TYR A 778 80.54 -43.94 12.75
N ALA A 779 79.89 -44.78 11.94
CA ALA A 779 80.53 -45.97 11.38
C ALA A 779 81.70 -45.61 10.45
N VAL A 780 81.55 -44.57 9.62
CA VAL A 780 82.62 -44.08 8.73
C VAL A 780 83.78 -43.50 9.54
N THR A 781 83.53 -42.72 10.60
CA THR A 781 84.60 -42.22 11.47
C THR A 781 85.30 -43.35 12.22
N LEU A 782 84.58 -44.36 12.70
CA LEU A 782 85.17 -45.52 13.37
C LEU A 782 86.10 -46.30 12.42
N ILE A 783 85.64 -46.57 11.19
CA ILE A 783 86.47 -47.21 10.14
C ILE A 783 87.69 -46.35 9.80
N SER A 784 87.53 -45.02 9.77
CA SER A 784 88.66 -44.11 9.50
C SER A 784 89.70 -44.10 10.63
N LEU A 785 89.24 -44.21 11.89
CA LEU A 785 90.09 -44.28 13.07
C LEU A 785 90.81 -45.62 13.14
N GLU A 786 90.14 -46.74 12.84
CA GLU A 786 90.77 -48.06 12.72
C GLU A 786 91.81 -48.09 11.59
N ARG A 787 91.57 -47.42 10.46
CA ARG A 787 92.57 -47.27 9.39
C ARG A 787 93.79 -46.47 9.84
N LYS A 788 93.58 -45.37 10.57
CA LYS A 788 94.68 -44.57 11.13
C LYS A 788 95.46 -45.30 12.21
N ALA A 789 94.79 -46.09 13.05
CA ALA A 789 95.43 -46.94 14.05
C ALA A 789 96.27 -48.05 13.41
N LYS A 790 95.79 -48.67 12.32
CA LYS A 790 96.59 -49.63 11.54
C LYS A 790 97.80 -48.98 10.87
N GLN A 791 97.67 -47.76 10.35
CA GLN A 791 98.80 -47.01 9.80
C GLN A 791 99.84 -46.59 10.86
N SER A 792 99.43 -46.29 12.10
CA SER A 792 100.39 -46.01 13.18
C SER A 792 101.09 -47.28 13.68
N GLN A 793 100.39 -48.41 13.68
CA GLN A 793 100.96 -49.71 14.06
C GLN A 793 101.96 -50.22 13.00
N GLU A 794 101.66 -50.02 11.71
CA GLU A 794 102.60 -50.28 10.62
C GLU A 794 103.81 -49.33 10.65
N SER A 795 103.69 -48.10 11.16
CA SER A 795 104.85 -47.20 11.30
C SER A 795 105.74 -47.56 12.48
N GLU A 796 105.19 -47.98 13.62
CA GLU A 796 105.96 -48.50 14.77
C GLU A 796 106.71 -49.80 14.41
N GLU A 797 106.09 -50.71 13.65
CA GLU A 797 106.76 -51.92 13.17
C GLU A 797 107.87 -51.61 12.14
N LEU A 798 107.71 -50.56 11.33
CA LEU A 798 108.75 -50.10 10.38
C LEU A 798 109.94 -49.42 11.10
N GLU A 799 109.67 -48.72 12.21
CA GLU A 799 110.70 -48.10 13.05
C GLU A 799 111.52 -49.16 13.80
N ASP A 800 110.88 -50.16 14.41
CA ASP A 800 111.55 -51.29 15.07
C ASP A 800 112.32 -52.19 14.06
N PHE A 801 111.82 -52.31 12.82
CA PHE A 801 112.55 -52.98 11.73
C PHE A 801 113.79 -52.18 11.30
N ASN A 802 113.68 -50.86 11.13
CA ASN A 802 114.81 -50.00 10.77
C ASN A 802 115.87 -49.96 11.86
N GLU A 803 115.48 -49.94 13.13
CA GLU A 803 116.40 -49.96 14.28
C GLU A 803 117.19 -51.28 14.35
N LYS A 804 116.51 -52.42 14.14
CA LYS A 804 117.15 -53.74 14.00
C LYS A 804 118.02 -53.85 12.75
N TRP A 805 117.66 -53.19 11.65
CA TRP A 805 118.45 -53.16 10.42
C TRP A 805 119.72 -52.31 10.56
N GLU A 806 119.66 -51.17 11.26
CA GLU A 806 120.85 -50.37 11.61
C GLU A 806 121.80 -51.11 12.57
N GLU A 807 121.28 -51.86 13.55
CA GLU A 807 122.11 -52.75 14.38
C GLU A 807 122.80 -53.85 13.55
N PHE A 808 122.08 -54.42 12.58
CA PHE A 808 122.63 -55.42 11.66
C PHE A 808 123.73 -54.84 10.76
N GLU A 809 123.56 -53.63 10.21
CA GLU A 809 124.59 -52.95 9.43
C GLU A 809 125.81 -52.54 10.26
N LYS A 810 125.64 -52.10 11.52
CA LYS A 810 126.77 -51.82 12.43
C LYS A 810 127.58 -53.08 12.71
N ARG A 811 126.93 -54.24 12.89
CA ARG A 811 127.63 -55.54 13.03
C ARG A 811 128.36 -55.97 11.76
N LYS A 812 127.84 -55.62 10.58
CA LYS A 812 128.47 -55.92 9.28
C LYS A 812 129.66 -55.00 8.98
N ARG A 813 129.64 -53.74 9.43
CA ARG A 813 130.77 -52.80 9.31
C ARG A 813 131.88 -53.00 10.36
N GLY A 814 131.59 -53.70 11.46
CA GLY A 814 132.60 -54.11 12.46
C GLY A 814 133.46 -55.32 12.06
N GLN A 815 133.15 -56.02 10.96
CA GLN A 815 133.95 -57.16 10.46
C GLN A 815 134.91 -56.81 9.31
N PHE A 816 135.05 -55.52 8.95
CA PHE A 816 135.97 -55.06 7.91
C PHE A 816 136.73 -53.79 8.32
N MET A 817 137.46 -53.82 9.45
CA MET A 817 138.60 -52.92 9.75
C MET A 817 139.53 -53.56 10.82
N GLY A 818 140.76 -53.94 10.41
CA GLY A 818 142.06 -54.15 11.13
C GLY A 818 142.10 -54.75 12.56
N THR A 819 142.93 -55.73 12.96
CA THR A 819 144.35 -56.01 12.66
C THR A 819 145.22 -54.77 12.44
N TYR A 820 145.57 -54.08 13.53
CA TYR A 820 146.93 -54.00 14.11
C TYR A 820 146.83 -53.52 15.56
#